data_AF-A0A3A3H3G8-F1
#
_entry.id   AF-A0A3A3H3G8-F1
#
_cell.length_a   1.000
_cell.length_b   1.000
_cell.length_c   1.000
_cell.angle_alpha   90.00
_cell.angle_beta   90.00
_cell.angle_gamma   90.00
#
_symmetry.space_group_name_H-M   'P 1'
#
loop_
_entity.id
_entity.type
_entity.pdbx_description
1 polymer ?
#
loop_
_entity_poly.entity_id
_entity_poly.type
_entity_poly.pdbx_seq_one_letter_code
_entity_poly.pdbx_strand_id
1 'polypeptide(L)'
;MAEDQESGPLSLERNESIFRNDILPDYLPHEVGRAGRPRLIMLGGQPGAGKTAVLIASHAGLEQSGPTIRIVGDDLRSYHPQFLAFQRHDPETASQFTQADAGRWTEKLLAAATERKVNIVFETTMRTPENVARVVGMARAAGYDVEARAVAVNPRLSWQGNHYRFEEMLRAGDAARIPPQHVHDAAVTGLRVSLERLESENLVDRVQLRTRGGTVLYDNQRTESGWSQPPHARLALEREQSRPMTPGELQRFSDDWNHVLARMEERGAPDDRTAAVRERAIEDVNHLLAQRRDTDGENGQRRGRSIFQNRADALGLFVDLYDNALRDAERRPIGNIEAHAVGRLSQSYVALKLVEAARNLGLLPDDGTIVATRAMVQDKRGAREFPAAHRLPADLAVETPDGSRRRLTESFDVALNQAAIDRDIFGRTDRLSRLANVVDSWLEAAGMRKTLARAANAVASGRMSADAAMSDVLEPGYAAAVADARGRLERNIAIAERSAMATMILDERGDPLRALRDELRLRTADLENRARAKTMMEAILTETAQHYRLDAEGRRAAGELVRGIADNERGLGVGRARERRAVRSDVLVPARDLPDLSESEIADRLRASSRLADKRAEIDNLSRLVFGNSQAVSASVERITGAQSGAAAGDDVRGGRIGEMAGEARKWLRGSSPARQTAEAHAPQLAAALADYGMAVDFERHQIDLRHREEQARYRVEVPRPSKELSALMSGTDQEQVSRLNVDSVLRREFEKLTLAMTKRLSLADRADLKGGDLTRLASSLRITPEQAASLKLVQDRAGALQERSLRQTRHVVSTPQLGIRR
;
A
#
# COMPACT_ATOMS: atom_id res chain seq x y z
N MET A 1 12.91 36.93 -29.41
CA MET A 1 13.08 35.49 -29.67
C MET A 1 11.85 34.81 -29.11
N ALA A 2 10.82 34.78 -29.93
CA ALA A 2 9.49 34.29 -29.64
C ALA A 2 9.16 33.39 -30.84
N GLU A 3 8.92 32.12 -30.57
CA GLU A 3 8.22 31.11 -31.40
C GLU A 3 8.54 29.76 -30.75
N ASP A 4 7.73 29.36 -29.77
CA ASP A 4 7.61 27.97 -29.28
C ASP A 4 6.32 27.90 -28.42
N GLN A 5 5.23 28.50 -28.92
CA GLN A 5 3.89 28.35 -28.36
C GLN A 5 2.99 27.77 -29.45
N GLU A 6 2.75 26.46 -29.37
CA GLU A 6 1.48 25.78 -29.67
C GLU A 6 1.70 24.27 -29.60
N SER A 7 1.29 23.64 -28.48
CA SER A 7 0.86 22.23 -28.42
C SER A 7 1.73 21.17 -29.15
N GLY A 8 3.05 21.34 -29.20
CA GLY A 8 3.95 20.54 -30.03
C GLY A 8 5.25 20.16 -29.31
N PRO A 9 6.05 19.25 -29.90
CA PRO A 9 7.35 18.85 -29.34
C PRO A 9 8.31 20.03 -29.27
N LEU A 10 9.23 20.00 -28.30
CA LEU A 10 10.22 21.07 -28.13
C LEU A 10 11.07 21.23 -29.40
N SER A 11 11.51 22.47 -29.65
CA SER A 11 12.58 22.75 -30.60
C SER A 11 13.82 21.88 -30.28
N LEU A 12 14.54 21.45 -31.32
CA LEU A 12 15.68 20.54 -31.15
C LEU A 12 16.76 21.13 -30.24
N GLU A 13 17.00 22.43 -30.33
CA GLU A 13 17.94 23.15 -29.47
C GLU A 13 17.50 23.14 -28.00
N ARG A 14 16.21 23.36 -27.72
CA ARG A 14 15.69 23.32 -26.36
C ARG A 14 15.72 21.91 -25.78
N ASN A 15 15.33 20.90 -26.57
CA ASN A 15 15.43 19.50 -26.20
C ASN A 15 16.90 19.13 -25.85
N GLU A 16 17.86 19.58 -26.67
CA GLU A 16 19.29 19.35 -26.42
C GLU A 16 19.80 20.08 -25.19
N SER A 17 19.38 21.33 -24.97
CA SER A 17 19.77 22.09 -23.79
C SER A 17 19.30 21.41 -22.49
N ILE A 18 18.06 20.94 -22.43
CA ILE A 18 17.52 20.21 -21.26
C ILE A 18 18.28 18.90 -21.06
N PHE A 19 18.58 18.19 -22.16
CA PHE A 19 19.36 16.95 -22.06
C PHE A 19 20.72 17.18 -21.43
N ARG A 20 21.50 18.16 -21.91
CA ARG A 20 22.86 18.41 -21.45
C ARG A 20 22.94 19.02 -20.05
N ASN A 21 22.01 19.91 -19.71
CA ASN A 21 22.10 20.71 -18.49
C ASN A 21 21.34 20.09 -17.32
N ASP A 22 20.31 19.29 -17.58
CA ASP A 22 19.42 18.74 -16.53
C ASP A 22 19.50 17.21 -16.49
N ILE A 23 19.15 16.52 -17.59
CA ILE A 23 19.01 15.05 -17.60
C ILE A 23 20.36 14.33 -17.46
N LEU A 24 21.35 14.72 -18.25
CA LEU A 24 22.64 14.04 -18.28
C LEU A 24 23.36 14.14 -16.92
N PRO A 25 23.43 15.30 -16.24
CA PRO A 25 24.01 15.40 -14.90
C PRO A 25 23.26 14.57 -13.84
N ASP A 26 21.93 14.50 -13.91
CA ASP A 26 21.11 13.77 -12.92
C ASP A 26 21.31 12.25 -12.99
N TYR A 27 21.43 11.70 -14.21
CA TYR A 27 21.55 10.26 -14.42
C TYR A 27 23.00 9.79 -14.56
N LEU A 28 23.89 10.65 -15.05
CA LEU A 28 25.29 10.36 -15.32
C LEU A 28 26.16 11.55 -14.88
N PRO A 29 26.36 11.76 -13.56
CA PRO A 29 27.29 12.78 -13.07
C PRO A 29 28.71 12.53 -13.58
N HIS A 30 29.53 13.59 -13.64
CA HIS A 30 30.88 13.51 -14.21
C HIS A 30 31.81 12.53 -13.48
N GLU A 31 31.53 12.24 -12.21
CA GLU A 31 32.33 11.40 -11.32
C GLU A 31 32.00 9.91 -11.44
N VAL A 32 31.00 9.53 -12.23
CA VAL A 32 30.59 8.12 -12.38
C VAL A 32 31.74 7.31 -13.01
N GLY A 33 32.21 6.30 -12.27
CA GLY A 33 33.25 5.39 -12.74
C GLY A 33 32.80 4.49 -13.90
N ARG A 34 33.70 3.66 -14.41
CA ARG A 34 33.43 2.70 -15.48
C ARG A 34 33.23 1.30 -14.92
N ALA A 35 32.33 0.52 -15.52
CA ALA A 35 32.23 -0.91 -15.27
C ALA A 35 33.30 -1.65 -16.09
N GLY A 36 34.03 -2.59 -15.47
CA GLY A 36 35.11 -3.33 -16.14
C GLY A 36 34.60 -4.25 -17.26
N ARG A 37 33.44 -4.88 -17.05
CA ARG A 37 32.70 -5.65 -18.07
C ARG A 37 31.27 -5.12 -18.10
N PRO A 38 30.97 -4.16 -18.98
CA PRO A 38 29.69 -3.45 -18.92
C PRO A 38 28.54 -4.38 -19.36
N ARG A 39 27.45 -4.35 -18.61
CA ARG A 39 26.27 -5.19 -18.85
C ARG A 39 25.04 -4.34 -19.11
N LEU A 40 24.22 -4.75 -20.08
CA LEU A 40 22.92 -4.15 -20.36
C LEU A 40 21.82 -5.17 -20.09
N ILE A 41 20.95 -4.88 -19.13
CA ILE A 41 19.70 -5.62 -18.92
C ILE A 41 18.57 -4.83 -19.56
N MET A 42 17.97 -5.37 -20.63
CA MET A 42 16.79 -4.81 -21.27
C MET A 42 15.55 -5.49 -20.69
N LEU A 43 14.63 -4.68 -20.16
CA LEU A 43 13.41 -5.17 -19.52
C LEU A 43 12.20 -4.99 -20.42
N GLY A 44 11.48 -6.08 -20.69
CA GLY A 44 10.28 -6.15 -21.52
C GLY A 44 9.02 -6.46 -20.73
N GLY A 45 7.87 -6.11 -21.29
CA GLY A 45 6.57 -6.30 -20.64
C GLY A 45 5.59 -5.22 -21.04
N GLN A 46 4.34 -5.61 -21.29
CA GLN A 46 3.29 -4.65 -21.60
C GLN A 46 3.07 -3.65 -20.44
N PRO A 47 2.51 -2.45 -20.71
CA PRO A 47 2.11 -1.53 -19.65
C PRO A 47 1.21 -2.21 -18.61
N GLY A 48 1.46 -1.97 -17.32
CA GLY A 48 0.69 -2.60 -16.24
C GLY A 48 1.14 -4.01 -15.85
N ALA A 49 2.12 -4.61 -16.53
CA ALA A 49 2.66 -5.94 -16.17
C ALA A 49 3.42 -5.96 -14.82
N GLY A 50 3.76 -4.82 -14.24
CA GLY A 50 4.49 -4.75 -12.97
C GLY A 50 6.02 -4.86 -13.09
N LYS A 51 6.60 -4.28 -14.16
CA LYS A 51 8.04 -4.29 -14.45
C LYS A 51 8.92 -3.71 -13.34
N THR A 52 8.39 -2.80 -12.51
CA THR A 52 9.15 -2.05 -11.50
C THR A 52 9.88 -2.94 -10.49
N ALA A 53 9.30 -4.08 -10.09
CA ALA A 53 9.97 -5.02 -9.19
C ALA A 53 11.21 -5.66 -9.84
N VAL A 54 11.06 -6.13 -11.08
CA VAL A 54 12.16 -6.70 -11.86
C VAL A 54 13.20 -5.65 -12.20
N LEU A 55 12.79 -4.41 -12.45
CA LEU A 55 13.66 -3.27 -12.67
C LEU A 55 14.60 -3.03 -11.50
N ILE A 56 14.05 -2.93 -10.28
CA ILE A 56 14.85 -2.67 -9.08
C ILE A 56 15.75 -3.85 -8.76
N ALA A 57 15.24 -5.09 -8.81
CA ALA A 57 16.06 -6.27 -8.60
C ALA A 57 17.21 -6.41 -9.63
N SER A 58 16.97 -5.99 -10.88
CA SER A 58 18.00 -6.00 -11.92
C SER A 58 19.07 -4.93 -11.68
N HIS A 59 18.66 -3.74 -11.24
CA HIS A 59 19.56 -2.64 -10.93
C HIS A 59 20.45 -2.96 -9.73
N ALA A 60 19.86 -3.40 -8.61
CA ALA A 60 20.61 -3.84 -7.42
C ALA A 60 21.60 -4.99 -7.74
N GLY A 61 21.22 -5.90 -8.63
CA GLY A 61 22.10 -6.99 -9.08
C GLY A 61 23.31 -6.51 -9.91
N LEU A 62 23.15 -5.48 -10.75
CA LEU A 62 24.25 -4.94 -11.54
C LEU A 62 25.16 -4.00 -10.75
N GLU A 63 24.63 -3.27 -9.76
CA GLU A 63 25.40 -2.37 -8.91
C GLU A 63 26.55 -3.08 -8.18
N GLN A 64 26.36 -4.36 -7.84
CA GLN A 64 27.40 -5.21 -7.24
C GLN A 64 28.63 -5.41 -8.14
N SER A 65 28.46 -5.27 -9.46
CA SER A 65 29.51 -5.48 -10.46
C SER A 65 30.13 -4.19 -11.00
N GLY A 66 29.57 -3.03 -10.64
CA GLY A 66 30.08 -1.73 -11.05
C GLY A 66 28.98 -0.66 -11.15
N PRO A 67 29.38 0.59 -11.47
CA PRO A 67 28.48 1.71 -11.60
C PRO A 67 27.32 1.40 -12.56
N THR A 68 26.09 1.56 -12.09
CA THR A 68 24.88 1.14 -12.81
C THR A 68 23.86 2.26 -12.85
N ILE A 69 23.30 2.51 -14.04
CA ILE A 69 22.17 3.43 -14.20
C ILE A 69 20.89 2.70 -14.59
N ARG A 70 19.77 3.31 -14.24
CA ARG A 70 18.42 2.89 -14.62
C ARG A 70 17.86 3.89 -15.62
N ILE A 71 17.45 3.41 -16.80
CA ILE A 71 16.83 4.26 -17.83
C ILE A 71 15.36 3.84 -17.97
N VAL A 72 14.45 4.74 -17.58
CA VAL A 72 13.00 4.60 -17.78
C VAL A 72 12.51 5.82 -18.53
N GLY A 73 12.04 5.63 -19.77
CA GLY A 73 11.67 6.75 -20.63
C GLY A 73 10.51 7.60 -20.10
N ASP A 74 9.62 7.01 -19.30
CA ASP A 74 8.51 7.74 -18.68
C ASP A 74 8.99 8.72 -17.59
N ASP A 75 10.05 8.40 -16.84
CA ASP A 75 10.61 9.26 -15.79
C ASP A 75 11.12 10.58 -16.40
N LEU A 76 11.63 10.52 -17.63
CA LEU A 76 12.18 11.67 -18.36
C LEU A 76 11.13 12.70 -18.79
N ARG A 77 9.84 12.34 -18.78
CA ARG A 77 8.75 13.28 -19.17
C ARG A 77 8.64 14.46 -18.22
N SER A 78 9.02 14.27 -16.95
CA SER A 78 8.98 15.29 -15.90
C SER A 78 9.90 16.49 -16.19
N TYR A 79 10.94 16.30 -17.01
CA TYR A 79 11.85 17.36 -17.46
C TYR A 79 11.23 18.26 -18.53
N HIS A 80 10.09 17.89 -19.13
CA HIS A 80 9.41 18.74 -20.08
C HIS A 80 8.84 19.99 -19.37
N PRO A 81 9.16 21.23 -19.79
CA PRO A 81 8.76 22.45 -19.07
C PRO A 81 7.24 22.60 -18.86
N GLN A 82 6.45 22.06 -19.79
CA GLN A 82 4.98 22.10 -19.75
C GLN A 82 4.35 20.81 -19.19
N PHE A 83 5.13 19.85 -18.69
CA PHE A 83 4.62 18.55 -18.22
C PHE A 83 3.47 18.69 -17.22
N LEU A 84 3.65 19.53 -16.20
CA LEU A 84 2.61 19.79 -15.18
C LEU A 84 1.39 20.51 -15.76
N ALA A 85 1.56 21.36 -16.76
CA ALA A 85 0.45 22.05 -17.42
C ALA A 85 -0.41 21.06 -18.21
N PHE A 86 0.21 20.14 -18.95
CA PHE A 86 -0.50 19.07 -19.66
C PHE A 86 -1.22 18.13 -18.69
N GLN A 87 -0.56 17.73 -17.60
CA GLN A 87 -1.16 16.90 -16.55
C GLN A 87 -2.37 17.57 -15.87
N ARG A 88 -2.32 18.89 -15.64
CA ARG A 88 -3.46 19.63 -15.06
C ARG A 88 -4.63 19.80 -16.03
N HIS A 89 -4.34 19.92 -17.32
CA HIS A 89 -5.37 20.08 -18.34
C HIS A 89 -6.15 18.77 -18.53
N ASP A 90 -5.42 17.69 -18.80
CA ASP A 90 -6.00 16.35 -18.96
C ASP A 90 -4.91 15.27 -18.78
N PRO A 91 -4.87 14.57 -17.64
CA PRO A 91 -3.92 13.50 -17.38
C PRO A 91 -3.96 12.36 -18.41
N GLU A 92 -5.14 12.05 -18.99
CA GLU A 92 -5.30 10.95 -19.94
C GLU A 92 -4.57 11.26 -21.26
N THR A 93 -4.66 12.51 -21.74
CA THR A 93 -4.05 12.92 -23.01
C THR A 93 -2.66 13.54 -22.88
N ALA A 94 -2.23 13.96 -21.68
CA ALA A 94 -0.94 14.63 -21.45
C ALA A 94 0.29 13.91 -22.05
N SER A 95 0.25 12.58 -22.12
CA SER A 95 1.34 11.77 -22.64
C SER A 95 1.64 12.01 -24.13
N GLN A 96 0.64 12.44 -24.91
CA GLN A 96 0.79 12.69 -26.36
C GLN A 96 1.71 13.88 -26.66
N PHE A 97 1.76 14.86 -25.75
CA PHE A 97 2.56 16.07 -25.92
C PHE A 97 4.02 15.90 -25.45
N THR A 98 4.32 14.86 -24.68
CA THR A 98 5.66 14.67 -24.08
C THR A 98 6.41 13.44 -24.60
N GLN A 99 5.73 12.55 -25.32
CA GLN A 99 6.30 11.28 -25.77
C GLN A 99 7.49 11.46 -26.73
N ALA A 100 7.42 12.42 -27.66
CA ALA A 100 8.47 12.64 -28.64
C ALA A 100 9.78 13.10 -27.98
N ASP A 101 9.71 14.08 -27.08
CA ASP A 101 10.87 14.60 -26.37
C ASP A 101 11.47 13.60 -25.40
N ALA A 102 10.63 12.91 -24.62
CA ALA A 102 11.08 11.85 -23.72
C ALA A 102 11.74 10.68 -24.49
N GLY A 103 11.24 10.34 -25.67
CA GLY A 103 11.86 9.36 -26.56
C GLY A 103 13.26 9.79 -26.99
N ARG A 104 13.43 11.03 -27.46
CA ARG A 104 14.74 11.57 -27.84
C ARG A 104 15.72 11.58 -26.67
N TRP A 105 15.28 11.99 -25.48
CA TRP A 105 16.12 11.97 -24.28
C TRP A 105 16.51 10.55 -23.87
N THR A 106 15.60 9.59 -24.00
CA THR A 106 15.89 8.17 -23.72
C THR A 106 17.00 7.65 -24.62
N GLU A 107 16.93 7.93 -25.92
CA GLU A 107 17.96 7.50 -26.89
C GLU A 107 19.33 8.16 -26.62
N LYS A 108 19.33 9.48 -26.35
CA LYS A 108 20.55 10.21 -26.00
C LYS A 108 21.18 9.71 -24.70
N LEU A 109 20.36 9.43 -23.68
CA LEU A 109 20.83 8.92 -22.39
C LEU A 109 21.42 7.52 -22.53
N LEU A 110 20.77 6.64 -23.31
CA LEU A 110 21.29 5.31 -23.61
C LEU A 110 22.64 5.37 -24.35
N ALA A 111 22.77 6.26 -25.34
CA ALA A 111 24.03 6.46 -26.04
C ALA A 111 25.14 6.96 -25.11
N ALA A 112 24.86 7.99 -24.30
CA ALA A 112 25.82 8.54 -23.34
C ALA A 112 26.26 7.51 -22.28
N ALA A 113 25.34 6.69 -21.79
CA ALA A 113 25.64 5.62 -20.85
C ALA A 113 26.55 4.56 -21.46
N THR A 114 26.24 4.17 -22.70
CA THR A 114 27.01 3.19 -23.47
C THR A 114 28.43 3.67 -23.76
N GLU A 115 28.58 4.97 -24.05
CA GLU A 115 29.89 5.61 -24.23
C GLU A 115 30.70 5.63 -22.93
N ARG A 116 30.05 5.92 -21.79
CA ARG A 116 30.69 5.95 -20.46
C ARG A 116 30.98 4.57 -19.87
N LYS A 117 30.58 3.47 -20.53
CA LYS A 117 30.83 2.08 -20.07
C LYS A 117 30.28 1.80 -18.67
N VAL A 118 29.13 2.35 -18.33
CA VAL A 118 28.41 1.97 -17.10
C VAL A 118 27.52 0.77 -17.36
N ASN A 119 27.16 0.02 -16.32
CA ASN A 119 26.08 -0.96 -16.40
C ASN A 119 24.73 -0.25 -16.63
N ILE A 120 23.83 -0.87 -17.38
CA ILE A 120 22.57 -0.25 -17.79
C ILE A 120 21.42 -1.22 -17.52
N VAL A 121 20.40 -0.76 -16.80
CA VAL A 121 19.09 -1.40 -16.77
C VAL A 121 18.11 -0.53 -17.53
N PHE A 122 17.67 -1.00 -18.69
CA PHE A 122 16.84 -0.25 -19.62
C PHE A 122 15.41 -0.79 -19.65
N GLU A 123 14.45 -0.01 -19.15
CA GLU A 123 13.04 -0.36 -19.23
C GLU A 123 12.45 -0.03 -20.60
N THR A 124 11.82 -1.03 -21.21
CA THR A 124 11.07 -0.90 -22.45
C THR A 124 9.83 -1.78 -22.40
N THR A 125 9.01 -1.72 -23.45
CA THR A 125 7.92 -2.69 -23.66
C THR A 125 8.35 -3.87 -24.51
N MET A 126 9.50 -3.77 -25.20
CA MET A 126 9.91 -4.68 -26.28
C MET A 126 8.81 -4.91 -27.32
N ARG A 127 8.03 -3.85 -27.61
CA ARG A 127 6.90 -3.93 -28.55
C ARG A 127 7.33 -4.11 -30.01
N THR A 128 8.51 -3.61 -30.39
CA THR A 128 8.97 -3.58 -31.78
C THR A 128 10.28 -4.35 -31.90
N PRO A 129 10.28 -5.55 -32.50
CA PRO A 129 11.47 -6.41 -32.61
C PRO A 129 12.66 -5.71 -33.26
N GLU A 130 12.43 -4.83 -34.23
CA GLU A 130 13.48 -4.10 -34.95
C GLU A 130 14.18 -3.08 -34.03
N ASN A 131 13.41 -2.39 -33.18
CA ASN A 131 13.97 -1.46 -32.20
C ASN A 131 14.74 -2.20 -31.11
N VAL A 132 14.22 -3.35 -30.68
CA VAL A 132 14.89 -4.28 -29.74
C VAL A 132 16.24 -4.70 -30.33
N ALA A 133 16.27 -5.22 -31.55
CA ALA A 133 17.49 -5.64 -32.23
C ALA A 133 18.48 -4.49 -32.43
N ARG A 134 18.00 -3.28 -32.78
CA ARG A 134 18.84 -2.09 -32.91
C ARG A 134 19.54 -1.72 -31.60
N VAL A 135 18.81 -1.71 -30.49
CA VAL A 135 19.37 -1.41 -29.15
C VAL A 135 20.40 -2.46 -28.75
N VAL A 136 20.10 -3.75 -28.96
CA VAL A 136 21.02 -4.85 -28.68
C VAL A 136 22.29 -4.74 -29.54
N GLY A 137 22.15 -4.46 -30.83
CA GLY A 137 23.28 -4.28 -31.75
C GLY A 137 24.19 -3.12 -31.35
N MET A 138 23.60 -1.98 -30.95
CA MET A 138 24.35 -0.83 -30.43
C MET A 138 25.16 -1.20 -29.18
N ALA A 139 24.54 -1.87 -28.22
CA ALA A 139 25.19 -2.28 -26.98
C ALA A 139 26.34 -3.28 -27.23
N ARG A 140 26.11 -4.28 -28.10
CA ARG A 140 27.15 -5.25 -28.47
C ARG A 140 28.31 -4.63 -29.24
N ALA A 141 28.04 -3.69 -30.15
CA ALA A 141 29.10 -2.93 -30.82
C ALA A 141 29.95 -2.11 -29.83
N ALA A 142 29.36 -1.72 -28.69
CA ALA A 142 30.06 -1.12 -27.57
C ALA A 142 30.64 -2.14 -26.56
N GLY A 143 30.66 -3.44 -26.86
CA GLY A 143 31.27 -4.47 -26.02
C GLY A 143 30.50 -4.80 -24.73
N TYR A 144 29.17 -4.61 -24.73
CA TYR A 144 28.32 -5.01 -23.62
C TYR A 144 27.90 -6.48 -23.72
N ASP A 145 27.83 -7.14 -22.57
CA ASP A 145 27.02 -8.36 -22.41
C ASP A 145 25.55 -7.93 -22.24
N VAL A 146 24.66 -8.51 -23.04
CA VAL A 146 23.25 -8.11 -23.12
C VAL A 146 22.34 -9.22 -22.61
N GLU A 147 21.48 -8.89 -21.66
CA GLU A 147 20.48 -9.78 -21.09
C GLU A 147 19.08 -9.20 -21.33
N ALA A 148 18.16 -10.02 -21.82
CA ALA A 148 16.76 -9.66 -21.93
C ALA A 148 15.97 -10.29 -20.78
N ARG A 149 15.28 -9.48 -19.97
CA ARG A 149 14.29 -10.02 -19.01
C ARG A 149 12.91 -9.52 -19.35
N ALA A 150 11.90 -10.36 -19.28
CA ALA A 150 10.51 -9.93 -19.47
C ALA A 150 9.59 -10.40 -18.35
N VAL A 151 8.57 -9.59 -18.07
CA VAL A 151 7.53 -9.91 -17.10
C VAL A 151 6.36 -10.57 -17.81
N ALA A 152 6.10 -11.83 -17.48
CA ALA A 152 5.01 -12.64 -18.01
C ALA A 152 3.76 -12.47 -17.14
N VAL A 153 2.74 -11.82 -17.71
CA VAL A 153 1.47 -11.50 -17.04
C VAL A 153 0.33 -11.59 -18.04
N ASN A 154 -0.81 -12.14 -17.62
CA ASN A 154 -2.05 -12.18 -18.39
C ASN A 154 -2.44 -10.76 -18.90
N PRO A 155 -2.77 -10.59 -20.19
CA PRO A 155 -3.10 -9.28 -20.76
C PRO A 155 -4.26 -8.54 -20.08
N ARG A 156 -5.29 -9.24 -19.60
CA ARG A 156 -6.41 -8.62 -18.87
C ARG A 156 -5.97 -8.13 -17.49
N LEU A 157 -5.09 -8.87 -16.83
CA LEU A 157 -4.48 -8.46 -15.55
C LEU A 157 -3.60 -7.21 -15.70
N SER A 158 -2.78 -7.13 -16.76
CA SER A 158 -1.98 -5.93 -17.02
C SER A 158 -2.83 -4.73 -17.44
N TRP A 159 -3.92 -4.95 -18.16
CA TRP A 159 -4.85 -3.88 -18.53
C TRP A 159 -5.55 -3.28 -17.29
N GLN A 160 -6.10 -4.14 -16.42
CA GLN A 160 -6.61 -3.71 -15.12
C GLN A 160 -5.55 -2.97 -14.31
N GLY A 161 -4.31 -3.48 -14.29
CA GLY A 161 -3.19 -2.83 -13.61
C GLY A 161 -2.93 -1.39 -14.07
N ASN A 162 -3.24 -1.04 -15.32
CA ASN A 162 -3.15 0.34 -15.79
C ASN A 162 -4.23 1.23 -15.17
N HIS A 163 -5.48 0.75 -15.07
CA HIS A 163 -6.57 1.47 -14.42
C HIS A 163 -6.31 1.63 -12.92
N TYR A 164 -5.91 0.56 -12.25
CA TYR A 164 -5.56 0.59 -10.83
C TYR A 164 -4.47 1.62 -10.56
N ARG A 165 -3.37 1.56 -11.31
CA ARG A 165 -2.26 2.52 -11.16
C ARG A 165 -2.69 3.95 -11.46
N PHE A 166 -3.53 4.17 -12.47
CA PHE A 166 -4.03 5.49 -12.80
C PHE A 166 -4.83 6.10 -11.65
N GLU A 167 -5.80 5.37 -11.11
CA GLU A 167 -6.64 5.85 -10.02
C GLU A 167 -5.83 6.10 -8.74
N GLU A 168 -4.90 5.21 -8.40
CA GLU A 168 -4.02 5.41 -7.24
C GLU A 168 -3.06 6.60 -7.42
N MET A 169 -2.52 6.82 -8.63
CA MET A 169 -1.69 7.99 -8.91
C MET A 169 -2.49 9.28 -8.87
N LEU A 170 -3.72 9.31 -9.40
CA LEU A 170 -4.61 10.48 -9.29
C LEU A 170 -4.90 10.81 -7.83
N ARG A 171 -5.22 9.80 -7.03
CA ARG A 171 -5.46 9.97 -5.59
C ARG A 171 -4.22 10.46 -4.85
N ALA A 172 -3.05 9.94 -5.23
CA ALA A 172 -1.77 10.38 -4.71
C ALA A 172 -1.35 11.75 -5.26
N GLY A 173 -2.11 12.34 -6.20
CA GLY A 173 -1.84 13.61 -6.90
C GLY A 173 -0.60 13.60 -7.79
N ASP A 174 -0.15 12.40 -8.15
CA ASP A 174 0.96 12.16 -9.07
C ASP A 174 0.51 12.30 -10.53
N ALA A 175 1.48 12.36 -11.44
CA ALA A 175 1.24 12.39 -12.87
C ALA A 175 0.69 11.05 -13.39
N ALA A 176 -0.63 10.89 -13.33
CA ALA A 176 -1.31 9.68 -13.76
C ALA A 176 -1.48 9.63 -15.29
N ARG A 177 -1.47 8.42 -15.86
CA ARG A 177 -1.92 8.20 -17.24
C ARG A 177 -2.39 6.76 -17.43
N ILE A 178 -3.37 6.58 -18.32
CA ILE A 178 -3.70 5.28 -18.90
C ILE A 178 -3.07 5.25 -20.30
N PRO A 179 -2.21 4.27 -20.62
CA PRO A 179 -1.71 4.10 -21.98
C PRO A 179 -2.87 3.78 -22.94
N PRO A 180 -2.86 4.27 -24.18
CA PRO A 180 -3.86 3.86 -25.17
C PRO A 180 -3.92 2.34 -25.31
N GLN A 181 -5.11 1.76 -25.41
CA GLN A 181 -5.27 0.30 -25.41
C GLN A 181 -4.50 -0.39 -26.55
N HIS A 182 -4.53 0.19 -27.75
CA HIS A 182 -3.75 -0.34 -28.88
C HIS A 182 -2.23 -0.36 -28.62
N VAL A 183 -1.70 0.54 -27.76
CA VAL A 183 -0.29 0.53 -27.36
C VAL A 183 0.00 -0.63 -26.40
N HIS A 184 -0.92 -0.90 -25.47
CA HIS A 184 -0.84 -2.05 -24.58
C HIS A 184 -0.90 -3.37 -25.36
N ASP A 185 -1.89 -3.52 -26.23
CA ASP A 185 -2.14 -4.75 -26.97
C ASP A 185 -1.02 -5.04 -27.98
N ALA A 186 -0.51 -3.99 -28.65
CA ALA A 186 0.66 -4.13 -29.50
C ALA A 186 1.90 -4.57 -28.70
N ALA A 187 2.06 -4.13 -27.44
CA ALA A 187 3.17 -4.57 -26.60
C ALA A 187 3.04 -6.05 -26.17
N VAL A 188 1.81 -6.54 -25.94
CA VAL A 188 1.56 -7.97 -25.65
C VAL A 188 2.02 -8.84 -26.82
N THR A 189 1.58 -8.52 -28.04
CA THR A 189 1.96 -9.28 -29.24
C THR A 189 3.43 -9.08 -29.61
N GLY A 190 3.89 -7.84 -29.58
CA GLY A 190 5.25 -7.47 -29.95
C GLY A 190 6.33 -8.07 -29.05
N LEU A 191 6.04 -8.23 -27.76
CA LEU A 191 6.95 -8.89 -26.82
C LEU A 191 7.19 -10.36 -27.21
N ARG A 192 6.15 -11.09 -27.61
CA ARG A 192 6.26 -12.50 -28.05
C ARG A 192 7.20 -12.64 -29.23
N VAL A 193 7.01 -11.79 -30.25
CA VAL A 193 7.84 -11.76 -31.46
C VAL A 193 9.27 -11.32 -31.14
N SER A 194 9.44 -10.34 -30.26
CA SER A 194 10.77 -9.86 -29.86
C SER A 194 11.57 -10.95 -29.14
N LEU A 195 10.96 -11.68 -28.20
CA LEU A 195 11.64 -12.77 -27.50
C LEU A 195 12.05 -13.91 -28.43
N GLU A 196 11.15 -14.30 -29.34
CA GLU A 196 11.44 -15.32 -30.36
C GLU A 196 12.61 -14.90 -31.27
N ARG A 197 12.61 -13.64 -31.71
CA ARG A 197 13.69 -13.08 -32.52
C ARG A 197 15.03 -13.04 -31.77
N LEU A 198 15.01 -12.60 -30.51
CA LEU A 198 16.20 -12.52 -29.66
C LEU A 198 16.91 -13.88 -29.53
N GLU A 199 16.14 -14.96 -29.37
CA GLU A 199 16.70 -16.32 -29.30
C GLU A 199 17.09 -16.88 -30.67
N SER A 200 16.21 -16.80 -31.67
CA SER A 200 16.45 -17.39 -33.00
C SER A 200 17.62 -16.73 -33.75
N GLU A 201 17.80 -15.43 -33.61
CA GLU A 201 18.91 -14.67 -34.21
C GLU A 201 20.14 -14.58 -33.29
N ASN A 202 20.13 -15.23 -32.10
CA ASN A 202 21.22 -15.23 -31.12
C ASN A 202 21.72 -13.80 -30.75
N LEU A 203 20.79 -12.87 -30.56
CA LEU A 203 21.12 -11.45 -30.38
C LEU A 203 21.61 -11.13 -28.97
N VAL A 204 21.18 -11.89 -27.97
CA VAL A 204 21.49 -11.66 -26.54
C VAL A 204 22.20 -12.83 -25.91
N ASP A 205 22.80 -12.60 -24.75
CA ASP A 205 23.59 -13.58 -24.01
C ASP A 205 22.73 -14.37 -23.00
N ARG A 206 21.58 -13.82 -22.60
CA ARG A 206 20.60 -14.48 -21.73
C ARG A 206 19.19 -13.95 -21.93
N VAL A 207 18.20 -14.83 -21.85
CA VAL A 207 16.77 -14.50 -21.82
C VAL A 207 16.14 -15.05 -20.55
N GLN A 208 15.43 -14.19 -19.81
CA GLN A 208 14.75 -14.58 -18.57
C GLN A 208 13.29 -14.11 -18.56
N LEU A 209 12.36 -14.98 -18.20
CA LEU A 209 10.96 -14.61 -17.95
C LEU A 209 10.64 -14.72 -16.48
N ARG A 210 9.90 -13.73 -15.97
CA ARG A 210 9.49 -13.69 -14.56
C ARG A 210 8.01 -13.41 -14.41
N THR A 211 7.40 -13.92 -13.35
CA THR A 211 6.08 -13.48 -12.91
C THR A 211 6.14 -12.04 -12.40
N ARG A 212 4.97 -11.42 -12.21
CA ARG A 212 4.84 -10.13 -11.51
C ARG A 212 5.38 -10.18 -10.07
N GLY A 213 5.34 -11.36 -9.43
CA GLY A 213 5.89 -11.58 -8.09
C GLY A 213 7.41 -11.46 -8.07
N GLY A 214 8.07 -12.00 -9.11
CA GLY A 214 9.52 -12.05 -9.24
C GLY A 214 10.06 -13.46 -9.51
N THR A 215 9.21 -14.49 -9.38
CA THR A 215 9.49 -15.90 -9.70
C THR A 215 9.99 -16.05 -11.14
N VAL A 216 11.09 -16.76 -11.33
CA VAL A 216 11.65 -17.07 -12.66
C VAL A 216 10.87 -18.24 -13.27
N LEU A 217 10.27 -18.02 -14.44
CA LEU A 217 9.50 -19.02 -15.21
C LEU A 217 10.32 -19.67 -16.31
N TYR A 218 11.27 -18.91 -16.85
CA TYR A 218 12.14 -19.34 -17.95
C TYR A 218 13.48 -18.63 -17.79
N ASP A 219 14.57 -19.36 -18.04
CA ASP A 219 15.91 -18.83 -17.96
C ASP A 219 16.80 -19.61 -18.93
N ASN A 220 17.27 -18.94 -19.98
CA ASN A 220 18.12 -19.54 -20.98
C ASN A 220 19.35 -18.65 -21.22
N GLN A 221 20.52 -19.26 -21.21
CA GLN A 221 21.79 -18.57 -21.38
C GLN A 221 22.51 -19.11 -22.61
N ARG A 222 23.15 -18.22 -23.35
CA ARG A 222 23.97 -18.56 -24.50
C ARG A 222 25.36 -18.98 -24.05
N THR A 223 25.86 -20.04 -24.68
CA THR A 223 27.20 -20.60 -24.52
C THR A 223 27.94 -20.60 -25.86
N GLU A 224 29.20 -21.03 -25.86
CA GLU A 224 30.00 -21.16 -27.09
C GLU A 224 29.39 -22.17 -28.08
N SER A 225 28.66 -23.17 -27.61
CA SER A 225 27.98 -24.18 -28.43
C SER A 225 26.53 -23.82 -28.80
N GLY A 226 26.07 -22.60 -28.46
CA GLY A 226 24.69 -22.15 -28.67
C GLY A 226 23.91 -22.00 -27.36
N TRP A 227 22.58 -22.03 -27.42
CA TRP A 227 21.73 -21.92 -26.22
C TRP A 227 21.89 -23.15 -25.30
N SER A 228 21.89 -22.91 -23.98
CA SER A 228 21.98 -23.98 -22.97
C SER A 228 20.76 -24.90 -22.99
N GLN A 229 19.60 -24.35 -23.37
CA GLN A 229 18.34 -25.07 -23.55
C GLN A 229 17.72 -24.69 -24.89
N PRO A 230 16.84 -25.52 -25.48
CA PRO A 230 16.09 -25.15 -26.68
C PRO A 230 15.37 -23.80 -26.51
N PRO A 231 15.41 -22.92 -27.51
CA PRO A 231 14.86 -21.57 -27.43
C PRO A 231 13.32 -21.63 -27.40
N HIS A 232 12.73 -21.39 -26.24
CA HIS A 232 11.29 -21.52 -25.98
C HIS A 232 10.73 -20.33 -25.20
N ALA A 233 11.42 -19.17 -25.18
CA ALA A 233 10.97 -18.00 -24.42
C ALA A 233 9.55 -17.57 -24.83
N ARG A 234 9.25 -17.54 -26.13
CA ARG A 234 7.90 -17.20 -26.62
C ARG A 234 6.83 -18.15 -26.05
N LEU A 235 7.07 -19.45 -26.12
CA LEU A 235 6.12 -20.46 -25.66
C LEU A 235 5.92 -20.35 -24.14
N ALA A 236 6.98 -20.16 -23.37
CA ALA A 236 6.91 -19.96 -21.94
C ALA A 236 6.12 -18.70 -21.55
N LEU A 237 6.30 -17.60 -22.29
CA LEU A 237 5.52 -16.37 -22.12
C LEU A 237 4.03 -16.60 -22.43
N GLU A 238 3.73 -17.21 -23.58
CA GLU A 238 2.35 -17.48 -24.00
C GLU A 238 1.62 -18.38 -23.00
N ARG A 239 2.31 -19.42 -22.49
CA ARG A 239 1.77 -20.34 -21.47
C ARG A 239 1.37 -19.62 -20.19
N GLU A 240 2.19 -18.69 -19.69
CA GLU A 240 1.82 -17.93 -18.49
C GLU A 240 0.72 -16.90 -18.80
N GLN A 241 0.77 -16.25 -19.95
CA GLN A 241 -0.26 -15.29 -20.35
C GLN A 241 -1.65 -15.92 -20.48
N SER A 242 -1.72 -17.18 -20.92
CA SER A 242 -2.96 -17.93 -21.08
C SER A 242 -3.28 -18.86 -19.90
N ARG A 243 -2.46 -18.90 -18.85
CA ARG A 243 -2.67 -19.79 -17.71
C ARG A 243 -4.02 -19.49 -17.05
N PRO A 244 -4.88 -20.50 -16.83
CA PRO A 244 -6.09 -20.33 -16.05
C PRO A 244 -5.75 -19.81 -14.65
N MET A 245 -6.42 -18.72 -14.25
CA MET A 245 -6.27 -18.16 -12.92
C MET A 245 -6.87 -19.10 -11.87
N THR A 246 -6.19 -19.22 -10.73
CA THR A 246 -6.72 -19.90 -9.53
C THR A 246 -7.94 -19.14 -8.97
N PRO A 247 -8.80 -19.74 -8.12
CA PRO A 247 -9.95 -19.04 -7.58
C PRO A 247 -9.55 -17.77 -6.83
N GLY A 248 -8.46 -17.85 -6.07
CA GLY A 248 -7.90 -16.70 -5.36
C GLY A 248 -7.35 -15.62 -6.29
N GLU A 249 -6.76 -15.97 -7.44
CA GLU A 249 -6.33 -14.99 -8.44
C GLU A 249 -7.51 -14.29 -9.12
N LEU A 250 -8.56 -15.04 -9.45
CA LEU A 250 -9.81 -14.50 -10.01
C LEU A 250 -10.53 -13.58 -9.03
N GLN A 251 -10.59 -13.96 -7.75
CA GLN A 251 -11.19 -13.13 -6.72
C GLN A 251 -10.42 -11.81 -6.59
N ARG A 252 -9.10 -11.86 -6.48
CA ARG A 252 -8.24 -10.67 -6.46
C ARG A 252 -8.44 -9.79 -7.70
N PHE A 253 -8.56 -10.42 -8.87
CA PHE A 253 -8.84 -9.71 -10.10
C PHE A 253 -10.23 -9.04 -10.06
N SER A 254 -11.25 -9.66 -9.49
CA SER A 254 -12.56 -9.01 -9.28
C SER A 254 -12.46 -7.82 -8.30
N ASP A 255 -11.76 -8.03 -7.18
CA ASP A 255 -11.57 -7.02 -6.13
C ASP A 255 -10.82 -5.78 -6.64
N ASP A 256 -9.76 -5.98 -7.43
CA ASP A 256 -8.98 -4.88 -8.03
C ASP A 256 -9.84 -4.04 -9.01
N TRP A 257 -10.80 -4.65 -9.72
CA TRP A 257 -11.75 -3.90 -10.55
C TRP A 257 -12.78 -3.14 -9.72
N ASN A 258 -13.30 -3.74 -8.66
CA ASN A 258 -14.21 -3.07 -7.73
C ASN A 258 -13.53 -1.86 -7.06
N HIS A 259 -12.25 -2.01 -6.72
CA HIS A 259 -11.44 -0.92 -6.17
C HIS A 259 -11.28 0.23 -7.17
N VAL A 260 -10.97 -0.07 -8.44
CA VAL A 260 -10.92 0.94 -9.51
C VAL A 260 -12.25 1.69 -9.62
N LEU A 261 -13.38 0.97 -9.66
CA LEU A 261 -14.71 1.59 -9.76
C LEU A 261 -15.03 2.46 -8.54
N ALA A 262 -14.69 2.01 -7.33
CA ALA A 262 -14.87 2.79 -6.11
C ALA A 262 -14.03 4.07 -6.11
N ARG A 263 -12.80 4.04 -6.66
CA ARG A 263 -11.96 5.24 -6.82
C ARG A 263 -12.53 6.21 -7.84
N MET A 264 -13.03 5.70 -8.96
CA MET A 264 -13.72 6.51 -9.96
C MET A 264 -14.92 7.23 -9.35
N GLU A 265 -15.71 6.54 -8.52
CA GLU A 265 -16.83 7.14 -7.78
C GLU A 265 -16.35 8.19 -6.76
N GLU A 266 -15.31 7.89 -5.96
CA GLU A 266 -14.72 8.80 -4.96
C GLU A 266 -14.25 10.13 -5.58
N ARG A 267 -13.64 10.10 -6.78
CA ARG A 267 -13.17 11.30 -7.47
C ARG A 267 -14.24 12.01 -8.31
N GLY A 268 -15.46 11.47 -8.38
CA GLY A 268 -16.53 11.99 -9.23
C GLY A 268 -16.21 11.86 -10.73
N ALA A 269 -15.71 10.70 -11.17
CA ALA A 269 -15.46 10.43 -12.58
C ALA A 269 -16.76 10.52 -13.41
N PRO A 270 -16.69 10.97 -14.68
CA PRO A 270 -17.87 11.03 -15.55
C PRO A 270 -18.60 9.68 -15.66
N ASP A 271 -19.94 9.71 -15.63
CA ASP A 271 -20.78 8.51 -15.61
C ASP A 271 -20.55 7.60 -16.83
N ASP A 272 -20.34 8.19 -18.01
CA ASP A 272 -20.04 7.47 -19.26
C ASP A 272 -18.72 6.69 -19.15
N ARG A 273 -17.70 7.29 -18.54
CA ARG A 273 -16.40 6.64 -18.30
C ARG A 273 -16.51 5.54 -17.26
N THR A 274 -17.24 5.78 -16.18
CA THR A 274 -17.48 4.78 -15.13
C THR A 274 -18.27 3.59 -15.67
N ALA A 275 -19.26 3.83 -16.54
CA ALA A 275 -20.03 2.77 -17.21
C ALA A 275 -19.15 1.91 -18.12
N ALA A 276 -18.30 2.53 -18.96
CA ALA A 276 -17.38 1.81 -19.85
C ALA A 276 -16.39 0.92 -19.08
N VAL A 277 -15.82 1.42 -17.98
CA VAL A 277 -14.92 0.63 -17.12
C VAL A 277 -15.66 -0.51 -16.42
N ARG A 278 -16.91 -0.27 -15.99
CA ARG A 278 -17.76 -1.31 -15.37
C ARG A 278 -18.10 -2.43 -16.35
N GLU A 279 -18.48 -2.08 -17.58
CA GLU A 279 -18.74 -3.06 -18.64
C GLU A 279 -17.49 -3.90 -18.91
N ARG A 280 -16.32 -3.25 -19.02
CA ARG A 280 -15.05 -3.94 -19.19
C ARG A 280 -14.72 -4.89 -18.04
N ALA A 281 -14.92 -4.45 -16.79
CA ALA A 281 -14.68 -5.28 -15.62
C ALA A 281 -15.55 -6.55 -15.64
N ILE A 282 -16.84 -6.42 -15.99
CA ILE A 282 -17.76 -7.56 -16.13
C ILE A 282 -17.30 -8.50 -17.25
N GLU A 283 -16.93 -7.96 -18.41
CA GLU A 283 -16.41 -8.74 -19.54
C GLU A 283 -15.16 -9.53 -19.15
N ASP A 284 -14.17 -8.88 -18.53
CA ASP A 284 -12.91 -9.50 -18.13
C ASP A 284 -13.14 -10.63 -17.10
N VAL A 285 -13.96 -10.39 -16.07
CA VAL A 285 -14.27 -11.39 -15.03
C VAL A 285 -15.01 -12.58 -15.64
N ASN A 286 -16.02 -12.35 -16.48
CA ASN A 286 -16.78 -13.42 -17.14
C ASN A 286 -15.87 -14.26 -18.06
N HIS A 287 -14.97 -13.62 -18.80
CA HIS A 287 -14.03 -14.32 -19.67
C HIS A 287 -13.11 -15.27 -18.88
N LEU A 288 -12.52 -14.79 -17.78
CA LEU A 288 -11.60 -15.59 -16.97
C LEU A 288 -12.35 -16.70 -16.19
N LEU A 289 -13.59 -16.46 -15.77
CA LEU A 289 -14.46 -17.49 -15.19
C LEU A 289 -14.80 -18.59 -16.22
N ALA A 290 -15.10 -18.21 -17.47
CA ALA A 290 -15.36 -19.18 -18.54
C ALA A 290 -14.12 -20.02 -18.83
N GLN A 291 -12.96 -19.39 -19.00
CA GLN A 291 -11.68 -20.07 -19.21
C GLN A 291 -11.38 -21.11 -18.12
N ARG A 292 -11.69 -20.76 -16.86
CA ARG A 292 -11.56 -21.69 -15.74
C ARG A 292 -12.53 -22.87 -15.83
N ARG A 293 -13.80 -22.62 -16.13
CA ARG A 293 -14.82 -23.68 -16.28
C ARG A 293 -14.44 -24.69 -17.36
N ASP A 294 -13.88 -24.21 -18.46
CA ASP A 294 -13.42 -25.08 -19.55
C ASP A 294 -12.26 -25.97 -19.09
N THR A 295 -11.31 -25.42 -18.34
CA THR A 295 -10.18 -26.17 -17.75
C THR A 295 -10.64 -27.21 -16.71
N ASP A 296 -11.60 -26.85 -15.87
CA ASP A 296 -12.19 -27.76 -14.87
C ASP A 296 -13.03 -28.86 -15.55
N GLY A 297 -13.61 -28.56 -16.72
CA GLY A 297 -14.34 -29.51 -17.57
C GLY A 297 -13.46 -30.54 -18.29
N GLU A 298 -12.25 -30.16 -18.72
CA GLU A 298 -11.28 -31.06 -19.37
C GLU A 298 -10.62 -32.05 -18.39
N ASN A 299 -10.46 -31.68 -17.12
CA ASN A 299 -9.80 -32.49 -16.08
C ASN A 299 -10.67 -33.61 -15.45
N GLY A 300 -11.84 -33.93 -16.02
CA GLY A 300 -12.63 -35.10 -15.63
C GLY A 300 -13.24 -35.06 -14.22
N GLN A 301 -13.06 -33.99 -13.44
CA GLN A 301 -13.72 -33.79 -12.15
C GLN A 301 -15.12 -33.21 -12.35
N ARG A 302 -16.01 -34.01 -12.94
CA ARG A 302 -17.45 -33.84 -12.74
C ARG A 302 -17.78 -34.14 -11.27
N ARG A 303 -17.86 -33.12 -10.43
CA ARG A 303 -18.83 -33.12 -9.31
C ARG A 303 -20.05 -32.36 -9.83
N GLY A 304 -21.16 -33.09 -9.96
CA GLY A 304 -22.38 -32.70 -10.72
C GLY A 304 -22.98 -31.36 -10.31
N ARG A 305 -23.80 -30.69 -11.11
CA ARG A 305 -24.90 -31.13 -11.99
C ARG A 305 -25.21 -30.03 -13.03
N SER A 306 -26.00 -30.35 -14.05
CA SER A 306 -26.56 -29.39 -15.03
C SER A 306 -28.09 -29.47 -15.06
N ILE A 307 -28.70 -28.38 -15.58
CA ILE A 307 -30.04 -28.27 -16.22
C ILE A 307 -31.22 -27.86 -15.29
N PHE A 308 -31.85 -26.71 -15.60
CA PHE A 308 -33.21 -26.28 -15.20
C PHE A 308 -33.72 -26.59 -13.77
N GLN A 309 -33.16 -26.00 -12.71
CA GLN A 309 -33.89 -25.86 -11.45
C GLN A 309 -33.79 -24.43 -10.89
N ASN A 310 -34.92 -23.71 -11.02
CA ASN A 310 -35.23 -22.52 -10.23
C ASN A 310 -35.55 -22.95 -8.79
N ARG A 311 -34.57 -22.82 -7.91
CA ARG A 311 -34.64 -22.22 -6.56
C ARG A 311 -33.22 -22.24 -6.04
N ALA A 312 -32.74 -21.09 -5.63
CA ALA A 312 -31.36 -20.88 -5.20
C ALA A 312 -30.94 -21.98 -4.23
N ASP A 313 -29.91 -22.73 -4.61
CA ASP A 313 -29.26 -23.67 -3.72
C ASP A 313 -28.63 -22.84 -2.59
N ALA A 314 -29.24 -22.91 -1.41
CA ALA A 314 -28.71 -22.25 -0.23
C ALA A 314 -27.31 -22.78 0.10
N LEU A 315 -26.95 -23.99 -0.32
CA LEU A 315 -25.59 -24.53 -0.17
C LEU A 315 -24.62 -23.92 -1.19
N GLY A 316 -25.08 -23.58 -2.40
CA GLY A 316 -24.29 -22.85 -3.40
C GLY A 316 -24.02 -21.41 -2.99
N LEU A 317 -25.06 -20.69 -2.52
CA LEU A 317 -24.89 -19.36 -1.93
C LEU A 317 -24.10 -19.40 -0.60
N PHE A 318 -24.17 -20.49 0.16
CA PHE A 318 -23.44 -20.67 1.43
C PHE A 318 -21.98 -21.09 1.22
N VAL A 319 -21.64 -21.88 0.20
CA VAL A 319 -20.25 -22.13 -0.20
C VAL A 319 -19.66 -20.87 -0.84
N ASP A 320 -20.44 -20.15 -1.66
CA ASP A 320 -20.06 -18.83 -2.19
C ASP A 320 -20.00 -17.73 -1.11
N LEU A 321 -20.60 -17.92 0.08
CA LEU A 321 -20.49 -16.99 1.22
C LEU A 321 -19.46 -17.44 2.27
N TYR A 322 -19.03 -18.71 2.28
CA TYR A 322 -18.17 -19.27 3.33
C TYR A 322 -16.75 -19.61 2.84
N ASP A 323 -16.53 -19.85 1.55
CA ASP A 323 -15.17 -19.72 0.96
C ASP A 323 -14.80 -18.24 0.72
N ASN A 324 -15.82 -17.37 0.68
CA ASN A 324 -15.70 -15.93 0.87
C ASN A 324 -15.70 -15.56 2.36
N ALA A 325 -14.62 -15.93 3.07
CA ALA A 325 -14.15 -15.00 4.10
C ALA A 325 -13.81 -13.70 3.37
N LEU A 326 -14.75 -12.76 3.33
CA LEU A 326 -14.55 -11.37 2.91
C LEU A 326 -13.19 -10.94 3.46
N ARG A 327 -12.30 -10.40 2.63
CA ARG A 327 -10.97 -9.95 3.06
C ARG A 327 -10.89 -8.43 2.94
N ASP A 328 -10.15 -7.80 3.84
CA ASP A 328 -9.93 -6.36 3.72
C ASP A 328 -8.92 -6.06 2.60
N ALA A 329 -8.67 -4.77 2.37
CA ALA A 329 -7.81 -4.30 1.29
C ALA A 329 -6.35 -4.82 1.39
N GLU A 330 -5.97 -5.49 2.50
CA GLU A 330 -4.68 -6.13 2.71
C GLU A 330 -4.77 -7.66 2.83
N ARG A 331 -5.79 -8.28 2.21
CA ARG A 331 -5.97 -9.74 2.06
C ARG A 331 -6.01 -10.55 3.36
N ARG A 332 -6.31 -9.92 4.50
CA ARG A 332 -6.61 -10.62 5.76
C ARG A 332 -8.07 -11.04 5.80
N PRO A 333 -8.44 -12.20 6.37
CA PRO A 333 -9.84 -12.51 6.62
C PRO A 333 -10.50 -11.35 7.39
N ILE A 334 -11.58 -10.78 6.87
CA ILE A 334 -12.44 -9.83 7.59
C ILE A 334 -12.99 -10.59 8.78
N GLY A 335 -12.66 -10.07 9.95
CA GLY A 335 -12.79 -10.78 11.21
C GLY A 335 -11.61 -11.70 11.51
N ASN A 336 -10.36 -11.23 11.39
CA ASN A 336 -9.21 -11.90 11.98
C ASN A 336 -9.38 -11.92 13.52
N ILE A 337 -10.16 -12.88 14.01
CA ILE A 337 -10.51 -13.06 15.43
C ILE A 337 -9.22 -13.24 16.24
N GLU A 338 -8.22 -13.88 15.65
CA GLU A 338 -6.88 -14.03 16.22
C GLU A 338 -6.22 -12.66 16.46
N ALA A 339 -6.06 -11.84 15.41
CA ALA A 339 -5.46 -10.51 15.52
C ALA A 339 -6.30 -9.56 16.37
N HIS A 340 -7.62 -9.72 16.37
CA HIS A 340 -8.49 -8.97 17.27
C HIS A 340 -8.21 -9.36 18.72
N ALA A 341 -8.22 -10.65 19.06
CA ALA A 341 -7.95 -11.14 20.41
C ALA A 341 -6.56 -10.71 20.92
N VAL A 342 -5.52 -10.84 20.10
CA VAL A 342 -4.17 -10.34 20.40
C VAL A 342 -4.17 -8.81 20.56
N GLY A 343 -4.87 -8.10 19.67
CA GLY A 343 -5.04 -6.65 19.71
C GLY A 343 -5.74 -6.16 20.98
N ARG A 344 -6.71 -6.91 21.50
CA ARG A 344 -7.41 -6.61 22.77
C ARG A 344 -6.47 -6.70 23.96
N LEU A 345 -5.68 -7.77 24.04
CA LEU A 345 -4.68 -7.94 25.10
C LEU A 345 -3.63 -6.83 25.03
N SER A 346 -3.10 -6.58 23.83
CA SER A 346 -2.13 -5.52 23.58
C SER A 346 -2.67 -4.16 24.01
N GLN A 347 -3.86 -3.75 23.58
CA GLN A 347 -4.41 -2.45 23.98
C GLN A 347 -4.74 -2.36 25.47
N SER A 348 -5.17 -3.45 26.10
CA SER A 348 -5.39 -3.48 27.54
C SER A 348 -4.07 -3.24 28.29
N TYR A 349 -2.96 -3.82 27.81
CA TYR A 349 -1.62 -3.59 28.34
C TYR A 349 -1.12 -2.15 28.09
N VAL A 350 -1.31 -1.62 26.87
CA VAL A 350 -0.98 -0.22 26.54
C VAL A 350 -1.70 0.76 27.46
N ALA A 351 -2.99 0.52 27.75
CA ALA A 351 -3.75 1.35 28.68
C ALA A 351 -3.16 1.31 30.10
N LEU A 352 -2.72 0.14 30.59
CA LEU A 352 -2.03 0.04 31.88
C LEU A 352 -0.69 0.76 31.88
N LYS A 353 0.09 0.65 30.80
CA LYS A 353 1.35 1.39 30.65
C LYS A 353 1.12 2.90 30.61
N LEU A 354 0.03 3.35 29.98
CA LEU A 354 -0.34 4.76 29.96
C LEU A 354 -0.67 5.27 31.37
N VAL A 355 -1.41 4.49 32.16
CA VAL A 355 -1.66 4.79 33.59
C VAL A 355 -0.36 4.83 34.39
N GLU A 356 0.54 3.88 34.17
CA GLU A 356 1.87 3.84 34.80
C GLU A 356 2.70 5.08 34.45
N ALA A 357 2.67 5.50 33.17
CA ALA A 357 3.34 6.72 32.71
C ALA A 357 2.73 7.98 33.32
N ALA A 358 1.40 8.11 33.33
CA ALA A 358 0.71 9.24 33.95
C ALA A 358 1.03 9.35 35.45
N ARG A 359 1.04 8.23 36.18
CA ARG A 359 1.49 8.18 37.58
C ARG A 359 2.94 8.64 37.73
N ASN A 360 3.86 8.08 36.95
CA ASN A 360 5.28 8.40 37.06
C ASN A 360 5.60 9.85 36.70
N LEU A 361 4.76 10.49 35.88
CA LEU A 361 4.85 11.91 35.52
C LEU A 361 4.12 12.83 36.50
N GLY A 362 3.40 12.30 37.50
CA GLY A 362 2.62 13.09 38.45
C GLY A 362 1.35 13.72 37.85
N LEU A 363 0.80 13.13 36.78
CA LEU A 363 -0.36 13.65 36.04
C LEU A 363 -1.71 13.13 36.58
N LEU A 364 -1.68 12.22 37.56
CA LEU A 364 -2.87 11.70 38.23
C LEU A 364 -3.07 12.44 39.57
N PRO A 365 -4.29 12.87 39.91
CA PRO A 365 -4.59 13.48 41.20
C PRO A 365 -4.47 12.44 42.33
N ASP A 366 -4.00 12.89 43.50
CA ASP A 366 -3.66 12.03 44.66
C ASP A 366 -4.86 11.24 45.22
N ASP A 367 -6.08 11.75 45.06
CA ASP A 367 -7.35 11.18 45.51
C ASP A 367 -8.25 10.68 44.36
N GLY A 368 -7.72 10.63 43.13
CA GLY A 368 -8.44 10.17 41.95
C GLY A 368 -8.56 8.66 41.85
N THR A 369 -9.76 8.17 41.54
CA THR A 369 -10.03 6.76 41.23
C THR A 369 -10.22 6.56 39.73
N ILE A 370 -9.54 5.59 39.12
CA ILE A 370 -9.76 5.26 37.72
C ILE A 370 -11.04 4.44 37.58
N VAL A 371 -11.97 4.93 36.76
CA VAL A 371 -13.25 4.26 36.48
C VAL A 371 -13.36 3.88 35.00
N ALA A 372 -13.96 2.72 34.74
CA ALA A 372 -14.29 2.28 33.39
C ALA A 372 -15.50 3.06 32.86
N THR A 373 -15.35 3.68 31.69
CA THR A 373 -16.38 4.43 31.00
C THR A 373 -16.72 3.78 29.66
N ARG A 374 -17.83 4.18 29.04
CA ARG A 374 -18.13 3.72 27.68
C ARG A 374 -17.14 4.34 26.71
N ALA A 375 -16.74 3.58 25.69
CA ALA A 375 -15.90 4.08 24.61
C ALA A 375 -16.51 5.34 24.00
N MET A 376 -15.82 6.47 24.14
CA MET A 376 -16.28 7.76 23.62
C MET A 376 -15.71 8.05 22.23
N VAL A 377 -14.51 7.53 21.95
CA VAL A 377 -13.84 7.62 20.66
C VAL A 377 -14.05 6.30 19.93
N GLN A 378 -14.86 6.31 18.88
CA GLN A 378 -15.09 5.14 18.03
C GLN A 378 -15.08 5.58 16.58
N ASP A 379 -14.43 4.81 15.72
CA ASP A 379 -14.64 4.94 14.28
C ASP A 379 -16.07 4.49 13.94
N LYS A 380 -16.92 5.45 13.59
CA LYS A 380 -18.34 5.21 13.23
C LYS A 380 -18.51 4.85 11.75
N ARG A 381 -17.45 4.71 10.96
CA ARG A 381 -17.49 4.38 9.51
C ARG A 381 -17.64 2.88 9.26
N GLY A 382 -18.62 2.24 9.90
CA GLY A 382 -18.93 0.81 9.73
C GLY A 382 -20.01 0.54 8.67
N ALA A 383 -19.81 -0.47 7.84
CA ALA A 383 -20.87 -0.99 6.96
C ALA A 383 -21.91 -1.76 7.79
N ARG A 384 -23.16 -1.87 7.28
CA ARG A 384 -24.21 -2.66 7.96
C ARG A 384 -23.80 -4.13 8.16
N GLU A 385 -22.94 -4.67 7.31
CA GLU A 385 -22.51 -6.07 7.32
C GLU A 385 -21.39 -6.34 8.35
N PHE A 386 -20.48 -5.38 8.59
CA PHE A 386 -19.36 -5.50 9.53
C PHE A 386 -19.26 -4.29 10.47
N PRO A 387 -19.91 -4.34 11.64
CA PRO A 387 -19.82 -3.27 12.61
C PRO A 387 -18.40 -3.14 13.17
N ALA A 388 -18.04 -1.91 13.55
CA ALA A 388 -16.82 -1.63 14.28
C ALA A 388 -16.85 -2.34 15.65
N ALA A 389 -15.76 -3.04 15.98
CA ALA A 389 -15.53 -3.75 17.21
C ALA A 389 -14.39 -3.08 17.98
N HIS A 390 -14.65 -2.70 19.22
CA HIS A 390 -13.68 -1.99 20.03
C HIS A 390 -12.66 -2.95 20.64
N ARG A 391 -11.36 -2.67 20.52
CA ARG A 391 -10.31 -3.54 21.07
C ARG A 391 -10.22 -3.44 22.61
N LEU A 392 -10.52 -2.28 23.20
CA LEU A 392 -10.51 -2.12 24.66
C LEU A 392 -11.86 -2.52 25.27
N PRO A 393 -11.90 -3.21 26.42
CA PRO A 393 -13.14 -3.51 27.14
C PRO A 393 -13.95 -2.26 27.54
N ALA A 394 -13.26 -1.15 27.81
CA ALA A 394 -13.82 0.14 28.22
C ALA A 394 -12.76 1.25 28.07
N ASP A 395 -13.23 2.50 27.96
CA ASP A 395 -12.39 3.68 28.14
C ASP A 395 -12.10 3.91 29.62
N LEU A 396 -11.05 4.69 29.93
CA LEU A 396 -10.66 5.00 31.30
C LEU A 396 -10.79 6.51 31.56
N ALA A 397 -11.40 6.84 32.70
CA ALA A 397 -11.48 8.19 33.22
C ALA A 397 -11.01 8.21 34.67
N VAL A 398 -10.49 9.35 35.12
CA VAL A 398 -10.17 9.64 36.51
C VAL A 398 -11.38 10.33 37.12
N GLU A 399 -11.89 9.78 38.22
CA GLU A 399 -12.98 10.33 39.01
C GLU A 399 -12.43 10.84 40.35
N THR A 400 -12.66 12.11 40.65
CA THR A 400 -12.28 12.73 41.93
C THR A 400 -13.39 12.61 42.97
N PRO A 401 -13.10 12.76 44.29
CA PRO A 401 -14.09 12.56 45.36
C PRO A 401 -15.30 13.51 45.32
N ASP A 402 -15.18 14.65 44.64
CA ASP A 402 -16.26 15.59 44.37
C ASP A 402 -17.22 15.12 43.24
N GLY A 403 -16.94 13.95 42.65
CA GLY A 403 -17.72 13.36 41.56
C GLY A 403 -17.35 13.88 40.17
N SER A 404 -16.34 14.75 40.05
CA SER A 404 -15.86 15.21 38.75
C SER A 404 -15.16 14.08 38.00
N ARG A 405 -15.39 13.98 36.69
CA ARG A 405 -14.80 12.93 35.83
C ARG A 405 -14.04 13.56 34.68
N ARG A 406 -12.77 13.18 34.55
CA ARG A 406 -11.88 13.62 33.46
C ARG A 406 -11.33 12.40 32.71
N ARG A 407 -11.26 12.43 31.38
CA ARG A 407 -10.72 11.28 30.63
C ARG A 407 -9.24 11.12 30.92
N LEU A 408 -8.73 9.89 30.93
CA LEU A 408 -7.29 9.67 31.16
C LEU A 408 -6.42 10.40 30.12
N THR A 409 -6.87 10.50 28.87
CA THR A 409 -6.19 11.28 27.82
C THR A 409 -6.01 12.74 28.19
N GLU A 410 -6.99 13.33 28.87
CA GLU A 410 -6.99 14.75 29.21
C GLU A 410 -6.04 15.09 30.36
N SER A 411 -5.46 14.08 31.02
CA SER A 411 -4.40 14.26 32.04
C SER A 411 -3.04 14.60 31.44
N PHE A 412 -2.85 14.46 30.12
CA PHE A 412 -1.58 14.74 29.43
C PHE A 412 -1.58 16.18 28.88
N ASP A 413 -0.46 16.90 28.97
CA ASP A 413 -0.39 18.34 28.64
C ASP A 413 -0.05 18.61 27.17
N VAL A 414 0.66 17.69 26.50
CA VAL A 414 1.02 17.86 25.10
C VAL A 414 -0.18 17.49 24.22
N ALA A 415 -0.76 18.48 23.52
CA ALA A 415 -1.91 18.28 22.62
C ALA A 415 -1.69 17.20 21.55
N LEU A 416 -0.45 17.01 21.07
CA LEU A 416 -0.11 15.92 20.15
C LEU A 416 -0.23 14.55 20.82
N ASN A 417 0.18 14.43 22.09
CA ASN A 417 0.02 13.20 22.86
C ASN A 417 -1.46 12.93 23.13
N GLN A 418 -2.27 13.94 23.45
CA GLN A 418 -3.72 13.76 23.60
C GLN A 418 -4.35 13.18 22.32
N ALA A 419 -4.02 13.74 21.16
CA ALA A 419 -4.50 13.25 19.87
C ALA A 419 -4.01 11.83 19.55
N ALA A 420 -2.74 11.51 19.87
CA ALA A 420 -2.17 10.19 19.68
C ALA A 420 -2.80 9.15 20.62
N ILE A 421 -3.01 9.47 21.90
CA ILE A 421 -3.67 8.60 22.88
C ILE A 421 -5.10 8.30 22.43
N ASP A 422 -5.87 9.32 22.03
CA ASP A 422 -7.24 9.13 21.58
C ASP A 422 -7.34 8.33 20.28
N ARG A 423 -6.40 8.50 19.35
CA ARG A 423 -6.41 7.75 18.08
C ARG A 423 -5.87 6.33 18.23
N ASP A 424 -4.71 6.19 18.87
CA ASP A 424 -3.88 4.99 18.81
C ASP A 424 -4.05 4.07 20.04
N ILE A 425 -4.59 4.58 21.15
CA ILE A 425 -4.87 3.80 22.36
C ILE A 425 -6.38 3.58 22.51
N PHE A 426 -7.14 4.65 22.75
CA PHE A 426 -8.58 4.54 23.03
C PHE A 426 -9.46 4.41 21.79
N GLY A 427 -9.03 4.89 20.62
CA GLY A 427 -9.85 4.88 19.40
C GLY A 427 -9.69 3.67 18.49
N ARG A 428 -8.84 2.69 18.83
CA ARG A 428 -8.56 1.55 17.95
C ARG A 428 -9.73 0.57 17.89
N THR A 429 -10.30 0.44 16.70
CA THR A 429 -11.38 -0.50 16.37
C THR A 429 -10.99 -1.44 15.25
N ASP A 430 -11.47 -2.68 15.31
CA ASP A 430 -11.45 -3.64 14.20
C ASP A 430 -12.81 -3.73 13.53
N ARG A 431 -12.89 -4.38 12.37
CA ARG A 431 -14.16 -4.71 11.71
C ARG A 431 -14.41 -6.20 11.86
N LEU A 432 -15.45 -6.56 12.61
CA LEU A 432 -15.77 -7.95 12.93
C LEU A 432 -17.20 -8.31 12.54
N SER A 433 -17.50 -9.61 12.52
CA SER A 433 -18.87 -10.10 12.37
C SER A 433 -19.75 -9.63 13.55
N ARG A 434 -21.06 -9.58 13.34
CA ARG A 434 -22.01 -9.29 14.43
C ARG A 434 -21.95 -10.32 15.56
N LEU A 435 -21.68 -11.58 15.24
CA LEU A 435 -21.54 -12.65 16.25
C LEU A 435 -20.28 -12.44 17.11
N ALA A 436 -19.16 -12.01 16.52
CA ALA A 436 -17.96 -11.66 17.27
C ALA A 436 -18.20 -10.46 18.20
N ASN A 437 -18.90 -9.42 17.71
CA ASN A 437 -19.32 -8.29 18.56
C ASN A 437 -20.25 -8.71 19.72
N VAL A 438 -21.11 -9.72 19.51
CA VAL A 438 -21.93 -10.31 20.57
C VAL A 438 -21.06 -11.04 21.60
N VAL A 439 -20.06 -11.80 21.16
CA VAL A 439 -19.09 -12.46 22.05
C VAL A 439 -18.32 -11.42 22.86
N ASP A 440 -17.82 -10.35 22.25
CA ASP A 440 -17.14 -9.26 22.97
C ASP A 440 -18.03 -8.62 24.03
N SER A 441 -19.29 -8.35 23.68
CA SER A 441 -20.26 -7.82 24.64
C SER A 441 -20.49 -8.80 25.80
N TRP A 442 -20.42 -10.12 25.56
CA TRP A 442 -20.52 -11.11 26.63
C TRP A 442 -19.29 -11.14 27.52
N LEU A 443 -18.08 -11.01 26.96
CA LEU A 443 -16.84 -10.91 27.74
C LEU A 443 -16.84 -9.64 28.62
N GLU A 444 -17.34 -8.53 28.10
CA GLU A 444 -17.51 -7.29 28.87
C GLU A 444 -18.53 -7.44 30.00
N ALA A 445 -19.67 -8.08 29.72
CA ALA A 445 -20.71 -8.36 30.70
C ALA A 445 -20.24 -9.37 31.78
N ALA A 446 -19.35 -10.29 31.41
CA ALA A 446 -18.68 -11.23 32.32
C ALA A 446 -17.66 -10.55 33.26
N GLY A 447 -17.49 -9.23 33.16
CA GLY A 447 -16.78 -8.42 34.15
C GLY A 447 -15.48 -7.79 33.67
N MET A 448 -15.11 -7.92 32.40
CA MET A 448 -13.83 -7.40 31.90
C MET A 448 -13.65 -5.88 32.08
N ARG A 449 -14.74 -5.10 32.06
CA ARG A 449 -14.68 -3.66 32.36
C ARG A 449 -14.24 -3.37 33.79
N LYS A 450 -14.78 -4.13 34.75
CA LYS A 450 -14.41 -4.03 36.17
C LYS A 450 -12.98 -4.51 36.39
N THR A 451 -12.59 -5.59 35.71
CA THR A 451 -11.22 -6.13 35.77
C THR A 451 -10.18 -5.14 35.26
N LEU A 452 -10.46 -4.46 34.13
CA LEU A 452 -9.61 -3.41 33.59
C LEU A 452 -9.45 -2.23 34.56
N ALA A 453 -10.55 -1.70 35.09
CA ALA A 453 -10.51 -0.61 36.07
C ALA A 453 -9.76 -1.01 37.35
N ARG A 454 -9.94 -2.24 37.85
CA ARG A 454 -9.23 -2.74 39.03
C ARG A 454 -7.72 -2.81 38.80
N ALA A 455 -7.29 -3.33 37.64
CA ALA A 455 -5.88 -3.38 37.25
C ALA A 455 -5.30 -1.96 37.12
N ALA A 456 -6.01 -1.06 36.45
CA ALA A 456 -5.61 0.33 36.29
C ALA A 456 -5.44 1.04 37.64
N ASN A 457 -6.35 0.85 38.60
CA ASN A 457 -6.21 1.43 39.94
C ASN A 457 -5.03 0.85 40.73
N ALA A 458 -4.73 -0.44 40.59
CA ALA A 458 -3.57 -1.04 41.22
C ALA A 458 -2.25 -0.47 40.67
N VAL A 459 -2.21 -0.17 39.37
CA VAL A 459 -1.09 0.52 38.72
C VAL A 459 -1.02 1.98 39.17
N ALA A 460 -2.14 2.72 39.12
CA ALA A 460 -2.21 4.13 39.53
C ALA A 460 -1.76 4.35 40.98
N SER A 461 -2.17 3.46 41.90
CA SER A 461 -1.80 3.55 43.31
C SER A 461 -0.39 3.04 43.64
N GLY A 462 0.42 2.66 42.64
CA GLY A 462 1.76 2.13 42.87
C GLY A 462 1.84 0.70 43.42
N ARG A 463 0.70 0.02 43.66
CA ARG A 463 0.68 -1.33 44.24
C ARG A 463 1.17 -2.41 43.29
N MET A 464 1.05 -2.18 41.98
CA MET A 464 1.51 -3.09 40.92
C MET A 464 2.18 -2.30 39.80
N SER A 465 3.13 -2.92 39.10
CA SER A 465 3.57 -2.44 37.79
C SER A 465 2.51 -2.79 36.74
N ALA A 466 2.57 -2.14 35.57
CA ALA A 466 1.69 -2.52 34.46
C ALA A 466 1.89 -3.99 34.02
N ASP A 467 3.11 -4.52 34.13
CA ASP A 467 3.43 -5.92 33.83
C ASP A 467 2.80 -6.89 34.83
N ALA A 468 2.89 -6.59 36.13
CA ALA A 468 2.25 -7.38 37.17
C ALA A 468 0.73 -7.31 37.07
N ALA A 469 0.17 -6.11 36.85
CA ALA A 469 -1.27 -5.94 36.69
C ALA A 469 -1.81 -6.68 35.44
N MET A 470 -1.03 -6.79 34.37
CA MET A 470 -1.38 -7.59 33.20
C MET A 470 -1.42 -9.08 33.54
N SER A 471 -0.33 -9.62 34.10
CA SER A 471 -0.17 -11.04 34.40
C SER A 471 -1.09 -11.55 35.51
N ASP A 472 -1.31 -10.75 36.56
CA ASP A 472 -1.97 -11.22 37.78
C ASP A 472 -3.45 -10.82 37.83
N VAL A 473 -3.88 -9.86 37.01
CA VAL A 473 -5.25 -9.32 37.03
C VAL A 473 -5.96 -9.43 35.69
N LEU A 474 -5.34 -9.00 34.58
CA LEU A 474 -6.03 -8.97 33.28
C LEU A 474 -6.05 -10.32 32.56
N GLU A 475 -4.92 -11.00 32.42
CA GLU A 475 -4.84 -12.31 31.75
C GLU A 475 -5.75 -13.36 32.42
N PRO A 476 -5.77 -13.49 33.77
CA PRO A 476 -6.73 -14.35 34.47
C PRO A 476 -8.17 -13.87 34.30
N GLY A 477 -8.39 -12.55 34.21
CA GLY A 477 -9.70 -11.95 33.96
C GLY A 477 -10.28 -12.34 32.61
N TYR A 478 -9.47 -12.29 31.55
CA TYR A 478 -9.87 -12.71 30.21
C TYR A 478 -10.18 -14.21 30.18
N ALA A 479 -9.35 -15.05 30.81
CA ALA A 479 -9.61 -16.48 30.91
C ALA A 479 -10.96 -16.77 31.62
N ALA A 480 -11.24 -16.08 32.73
CA ALA A 480 -12.50 -16.22 33.46
C ALA A 480 -13.72 -15.73 32.64
N ALA A 481 -13.58 -14.61 31.93
CA ALA A 481 -14.64 -14.06 31.09
C ALA A 481 -14.97 -14.97 29.91
N VAL A 482 -13.96 -15.59 29.27
CA VAL A 482 -14.15 -16.57 28.20
C VAL A 482 -14.84 -17.83 28.71
N ALA A 483 -14.48 -18.30 29.91
CA ALA A 483 -15.14 -19.44 30.54
C ALA A 483 -16.62 -19.15 30.85
N ASP A 484 -16.95 -17.97 31.38
CA ASP A 484 -18.34 -17.56 31.63
C ASP A 484 -19.14 -17.41 30.33
N ALA A 485 -18.54 -16.81 29.29
CA ALA A 485 -19.17 -16.67 27.98
C ALA A 485 -19.47 -18.04 27.32
N ARG A 486 -18.57 -19.02 27.46
CA ARG A 486 -18.83 -20.42 27.04
C ARG A 486 -19.96 -21.05 27.84
N GLY A 487 -19.95 -20.89 29.17
CA GLY A 487 -21.03 -21.39 30.02
C GLY A 487 -22.39 -20.76 29.69
N ARG A 488 -22.40 -19.48 29.33
CA ARG A 488 -23.60 -18.77 28.87
C ARG A 488 -24.11 -19.30 27.53
N LEU A 489 -23.21 -19.60 26.58
CA LEU A 489 -23.57 -20.19 25.30
C LEU A 489 -24.26 -21.54 25.47
N GLU A 490 -23.68 -22.43 26.28
CA GLU A 490 -24.26 -23.75 26.57
C GLU A 490 -25.63 -23.66 27.26
N ARG A 491 -25.76 -22.78 28.27
CA ARG A 491 -27.05 -22.55 28.95
C ARG A 491 -28.12 -22.05 27.99
N ASN A 492 -27.78 -21.10 27.11
CA ASN A 492 -28.72 -20.52 26.15
C ASN A 492 -29.21 -21.55 25.12
N ILE A 493 -28.33 -22.45 24.66
CA ILE A 493 -28.70 -23.53 23.75
C ILE A 493 -29.58 -24.57 24.45
N ALA A 494 -29.24 -24.95 25.68
CA ALA A 494 -30.06 -25.88 26.46
C ALA A 494 -31.47 -25.33 26.79
N ILE A 495 -31.64 -24.00 26.87
CA ILE A 495 -32.96 -23.34 27.02
C ILE A 495 -33.69 -23.31 25.67
N ALA A 496 -32.98 -23.06 24.57
CA ALA A 496 -33.54 -23.03 23.22
C ALA A 496 -34.00 -24.42 22.75
N GLU A 497 -33.22 -25.46 23.01
CA GLU A 497 -33.55 -26.86 22.71
C GLU A 497 -34.76 -27.32 23.54
N ARG A 498 -34.80 -26.99 24.83
CA ARG A 498 -35.98 -27.27 25.69
C ARG A 498 -37.24 -26.53 25.22
N SER A 499 -37.09 -25.30 24.74
CA SER A 499 -38.22 -24.52 24.20
C SER A 499 -38.72 -25.08 22.86
N ALA A 500 -37.80 -25.55 22.00
CA ALA A 500 -38.15 -26.20 20.74
C ALA A 500 -38.79 -27.58 20.93
N MET A 501 -38.32 -28.37 21.88
CA MET A 501 -38.95 -29.64 22.29
C MET A 501 -40.34 -29.41 22.89
N ALA A 502 -40.52 -28.36 23.70
CA ALA A 502 -41.82 -28.01 24.27
C ALA A 502 -42.86 -27.59 23.19
N THR A 503 -42.40 -26.99 22.08
CA THR A 503 -43.28 -26.68 20.93
C THR A 503 -43.59 -27.88 20.03
N MET A 504 -42.87 -28.99 20.16
CA MET A 504 -43.13 -30.24 19.43
C MET A 504 -44.10 -31.18 20.17
N ILE A 505 -44.37 -30.92 21.45
CA ILE A 505 -45.39 -31.64 22.22
C ILE A 505 -46.73 -30.96 21.92
N LEU A 506 -47.53 -31.62 21.10
CA LEU A 506 -48.89 -31.20 20.76
C LEU A 506 -49.88 -31.86 21.71
N ASP A 507 -50.92 -31.14 22.12
CA ASP A 507 -52.05 -31.74 22.82
C ASP A 507 -52.93 -32.58 21.86
N GLU A 508 -53.99 -33.21 22.38
CA GLU A 508 -54.90 -34.05 21.60
C GLU A 508 -55.61 -33.31 20.45
N ARG A 509 -55.55 -31.98 20.40
CA ARG A 509 -56.14 -31.13 19.36
C ARG A 509 -55.09 -30.63 18.35
N GLY A 510 -53.81 -30.95 18.56
CA GLY A 510 -52.72 -30.54 17.68
C GLY A 510 -52.09 -29.20 18.06
N ASP A 511 -52.39 -28.65 19.24
CA ASP A 511 -51.87 -27.35 19.69
C ASP A 511 -50.63 -27.52 20.60
N PRO A 512 -49.57 -26.70 20.47
CA PRO A 512 -48.37 -26.79 21.30
C PRO A 512 -48.65 -26.56 22.79
N LEU A 513 -48.23 -27.50 23.64
CA LEU A 513 -48.64 -27.58 25.05
C LEU A 513 -48.16 -26.43 25.97
N ARG A 514 -47.23 -25.57 25.52
CA ARG A 514 -46.86 -24.29 26.19
C ARG A 514 -46.06 -23.36 25.27
N ALA A 515 -46.57 -22.16 25.01
CA ALA A 515 -45.81 -21.08 24.37
C ALA A 515 -44.95 -20.34 25.42
N LEU A 516 -43.64 -20.66 25.49
CA LEU A 516 -42.67 -19.85 26.22
C LEU A 516 -42.21 -18.68 25.34
N ARG A 517 -42.21 -17.45 25.89
CA ARG A 517 -41.74 -16.25 25.20
C ARG A 517 -40.24 -16.34 24.92
N ASP A 518 -39.86 -16.04 23.68
CA ASP A 518 -38.49 -16.08 23.18
C ASP A 518 -37.67 -14.89 23.71
N GLU A 519 -36.78 -15.13 24.69
CA GLU A 519 -35.87 -14.11 25.25
C GLU A 519 -34.52 -14.01 24.50
N LEU A 520 -34.31 -14.82 23.45
CA LEU A 520 -33.07 -14.81 22.69
C LEU A 520 -33.10 -13.70 21.63
N ARG A 521 -32.26 -12.67 21.81
CA ARG A 521 -32.01 -11.59 20.83
C ARG A 521 -31.43 -12.06 19.48
N LEU A 522 -31.40 -13.36 19.19
CA LEU A 522 -30.94 -13.93 17.92
C LEU A 522 -32.05 -14.02 16.86
N ARG A 523 -33.33 -13.79 17.19
CA ARG A 523 -34.46 -13.69 16.23
C ARG A 523 -34.46 -14.75 15.11
N THR A 524 -34.13 -16.00 15.40
CA THR A 524 -34.18 -17.09 14.41
C THR A 524 -35.07 -18.22 14.92
N ALA A 525 -36.12 -18.56 14.16
CA ALA A 525 -37.13 -19.57 14.51
C ALA A 525 -36.71 -21.01 14.17
N ASP A 526 -35.63 -21.18 13.40
CA ASP A 526 -35.19 -22.46 12.83
C ASP A 526 -34.08 -23.13 13.67
N LEU A 527 -34.31 -24.38 14.06
CA LEU A 527 -33.42 -25.20 14.90
C LEU A 527 -32.06 -25.41 14.24
N GLU A 528 -32.03 -25.55 12.91
CA GLU A 528 -30.80 -25.80 12.16
C GLU A 528 -29.91 -24.55 12.12
N ASN A 529 -30.52 -23.37 11.96
CA ASN A 529 -29.81 -22.09 12.05
C ASN A 529 -29.31 -21.77 13.47
N ARG A 530 -30.00 -22.27 14.51
CA ARG A 530 -29.56 -22.14 15.90
C ARG A 530 -28.35 -23.03 16.20
N ALA A 531 -28.36 -24.28 15.72
CA ALA A 531 -27.21 -25.18 15.82
C ALA A 531 -25.98 -24.60 15.09
N ARG A 532 -26.19 -24.03 13.89
CA ARG A 532 -25.14 -23.32 13.14
C ARG A 532 -24.58 -22.12 13.90
N ALA A 533 -25.43 -21.26 14.47
CA ALA A 533 -24.98 -20.11 15.26
C ALA A 533 -24.19 -20.54 16.51
N LYS A 534 -24.56 -21.65 17.16
CA LYS A 534 -23.80 -22.25 18.26
C LYS A 534 -22.38 -22.60 17.83
N THR A 535 -22.22 -23.41 16.79
CA THR A 535 -20.91 -23.85 16.29
C THR A 535 -20.02 -22.65 15.93
N MET A 536 -20.60 -21.61 15.33
CA MET A 536 -19.85 -20.38 15.00
C MET A 536 -19.40 -19.60 16.24
N MET A 537 -20.26 -19.44 17.25
CA MET A 537 -19.88 -18.77 18.51
C MET A 537 -18.86 -19.58 19.32
N GLU A 538 -18.96 -20.91 19.29
CA GLU A 538 -17.95 -21.81 19.88
C GLU A 538 -16.59 -21.68 19.21
N ALA A 539 -16.55 -21.58 17.87
CA ALA A 539 -15.31 -21.36 17.12
C ALA A 539 -14.67 -20.01 17.48
N ILE A 540 -15.46 -18.93 17.56
CA ILE A 540 -14.97 -17.60 17.98
C ILE A 540 -14.41 -17.63 19.39
N LEU A 541 -15.12 -18.27 20.34
CA LEU A 541 -14.67 -18.43 21.73
C LEU A 541 -13.46 -19.36 21.85
N THR A 542 -13.27 -20.29 20.90
CA THR A 542 -12.09 -21.16 20.84
C THR A 542 -10.88 -20.37 20.40
N GLU A 543 -11.02 -19.59 19.32
CA GLU A 543 -9.95 -18.73 18.80
C GLU A 543 -9.56 -17.64 19.80
N THR A 544 -10.54 -16.98 20.41
CA THR A 544 -10.31 -15.97 21.46
C THR A 544 -9.60 -16.57 22.68
N ALA A 545 -9.87 -17.84 23.00
CA ALA A 545 -9.24 -18.53 24.12
C ALA A 545 -7.79 -18.93 23.85
N GLN A 546 -7.32 -18.94 22.60
CA GLN A 546 -5.92 -19.22 22.30
C GLN A 546 -5.00 -18.09 22.76
N HIS A 547 -5.54 -16.86 22.81
CA HIS A 547 -4.80 -15.63 23.11
C HIS A 547 -5.27 -15.00 24.43
N TYR A 548 -5.02 -15.69 25.55
CA TYR A 548 -5.29 -15.16 26.91
C TYR A 548 -4.03 -14.63 27.62
N ARG A 549 -2.87 -14.70 26.97
CA ARG A 549 -1.59 -14.18 27.47
C ARG A 549 -0.89 -13.37 26.39
N LEU A 550 -0.25 -12.28 26.80
CA LEU A 550 0.59 -11.47 25.94
C LEU A 550 2.06 -11.79 26.22
N ASP A 551 2.78 -12.26 25.20
CA ASP A 551 4.19 -12.63 25.32
C ASP A 551 5.11 -11.40 25.57
N ALA A 552 6.37 -11.67 25.90
CA ALA A 552 7.33 -10.63 26.28
C ALA A 552 7.63 -9.66 25.12
N GLU A 553 7.56 -10.13 23.88
CA GLU A 553 7.77 -9.30 22.70
C GLU A 553 6.59 -8.40 22.40
N GLY A 554 5.37 -8.93 22.46
CA GLY A 554 4.13 -8.17 22.35
C GLY A 554 4.02 -7.10 23.44
N ARG A 555 4.47 -7.39 24.67
CA ARG A 555 4.59 -6.39 25.74
C ARG A 555 5.61 -5.30 25.41
N ARG A 556 6.80 -5.66 24.93
CA ARG A 556 7.82 -4.67 24.51
C ARG A 556 7.29 -3.75 23.43
N ALA A 557 6.76 -4.31 22.33
CA ALA A 557 6.23 -3.55 21.20
C ALA A 557 5.05 -2.64 21.60
N ALA A 558 4.14 -3.15 22.44
CA ALA A 558 3.02 -2.36 22.96
C ALA A 558 3.50 -1.17 23.84
N GLY A 559 4.58 -1.35 24.60
CA GLY A 559 5.13 -0.33 25.50
C GLY A 559 5.86 0.83 24.80
N GLU A 560 6.32 0.67 23.56
CA GLU A 560 7.12 1.69 22.85
C GLU A 560 6.33 2.98 22.58
N LEU A 561 5.06 2.86 22.16
CA LEU A 561 4.18 4.00 21.94
C LEU A 561 4.05 4.86 23.21
N VAL A 562 3.86 4.21 24.36
CA VAL A 562 3.71 4.90 25.65
C VAL A 562 5.04 5.51 26.10
N ARG A 563 6.17 4.86 25.82
CA ARG A 563 7.50 5.44 26.08
C ARG A 563 7.67 6.76 25.32
N GLY A 564 7.34 6.79 24.03
CA GLY A 564 7.39 8.00 23.22
C GLY A 564 6.47 9.11 23.74
N ILE A 565 5.25 8.76 24.17
CA ILE A 565 4.33 9.71 24.82
C ILE A 565 4.96 10.30 26.09
N ALA A 566 5.51 9.45 26.97
CA ALA A 566 6.14 9.90 28.21
C ALA A 566 7.39 10.76 27.99
N ASP A 567 8.20 10.43 26.98
CA ASP A 567 9.37 11.22 26.59
C ASP A 567 8.96 12.60 26.03
N ASN A 568 7.89 12.64 25.23
CA ASN A 568 7.33 13.89 24.74
C ASN A 568 6.81 14.79 25.88
N GLU A 569 6.10 14.23 26.87
CA GLU A 569 5.66 15.00 28.04
C GLU A 569 6.86 15.56 28.82
N ARG A 570 7.91 14.75 29.03
CA ARG A 570 9.14 15.19 29.71
C ARG A 570 9.88 16.30 28.94
N GLY A 571 10.00 16.17 27.63
CA GLY A 571 10.77 17.08 26.79
C GLY A 571 10.04 18.35 26.38
N LEU A 572 8.74 18.25 26.09
CA LEU A 572 7.92 19.33 25.53
C LEU A 572 6.98 19.98 26.56
N GLY A 573 6.61 19.26 27.63
CA GLY A 573 5.76 19.77 28.70
C GLY A 573 6.42 20.85 29.56
N VAL A 574 7.76 20.83 29.67
CA VAL A 574 8.53 21.79 30.49
C VAL A 574 9.15 22.94 29.65
N GLY A 575 9.08 22.86 28.31
CA GLY A 575 9.82 23.74 27.39
C GLY A 575 9.09 24.98 26.85
N ARG A 576 7.80 25.18 27.16
CA ARG A 576 6.99 26.27 26.57
C ARG A 576 7.13 27.60 27.32
N ALA A 577 8.33 28.18 27.29
CA ALA A 577 8.52 29.60 27.60
C ALA A 577 9.66 30.29 26.82
N ARG A 578 10.52 29.54 26.10
CA ARG A 578 11.78 30.11 25.59
C ARG A 578 11.91 30.26 24.07
N GLU A 579 11.01 29.69 23.27
CA GLU A 579 11.04 29.81 21.80
C GLU A 579 10.17 30.96 21.24
N ARG A 580 10.00 32.02 22.04
CA ARG A 580 9.59 33.34 21.53
C ARG A 580 10.78 34.29 21.60
N ARG A 581 11.81 34.05 20.79
CA ARG A 581 12.84 35.07 20.49
C ARG A 581 13.49 34.83 19.12
N ALA A 582 12.93 35.55 18.14
CA ALA A 582 13.60 36.25 17.04
C ALA A 582 14.59 35.48 16.16
N VAL A 583 14.12 35.08 14.97
CA VAL A 583 14.84 35.33 13.71
C VAL A 583 13.83 35.84 12.69
N ARG A 584 13.89 37.16 12.40
CA ARG A 584 13.26 37.72 11.19
C ARG A 584 14.15 37.33 10.02
N SER A 585 13.67 36.48 9.11
CA SER A 585 14.31 36.24 7.81
C SER A 585 13.41 36.72 6.68
N ASP A 586 14.02 37.24 5.61
CA ASP A 586 13.36 37.80 4.41
C ASP A 586 12.71 36.73 3.49
N VAL A 587 12.43 35.54 4.02
CA VAL A 587 12.06 34.34 3.26
C VAL A 587 10.67 33.84 3.70
N LEU A 588 9.82 33.44 2.75
CA LEU A 588 8.48 32.89 3.03
C LEU A 588 8.54 31.46 3.55
N VAL A 589 9.36 30.61 2.92
CA VAL A 589 9.63 29.25 3.38
C VAL A 589 11.14 28.99 3.25
N PRO A 590 11.86 28.82 4.37
CA PRO A 590 13.30 28.59 4.32
C PRO A 590 13.63 27.20 3.74
N ALA A 591 14.76 27.14 3.03
CA ALA A 591 15.40 25.88 2.69
C ALA A 591 15.84 25.14 3.96
N ARG A 592 15.82 23.81 3.90
CA ARG A 592 16.26 22.92 4.97
C ARG A 592 16.95 21.71 4.39
N ASP A 593 17.99 21.27 5.09
CA ASP A 593 18.57 19.96 4.86
C ASP A 593 17.88 18.93 5.74
N LEU A 594 17.24 17.95 5.10
CA LEU A 594 16.80 16.73 5.77
C LEU A 594 17.97 15.76 5.83
N PRO A 595 18.31 15.18 6.99
CA PRO A 595 19.32 14.14 7.08
C PRO A 595 18.86 12.88 6.32
N ASP A 596 19.82 12.03 5.95
CA ASP A 596 19.51 10.71 5.39
C ASP A 596 18.77 9.84 6.42
N LEU A 597 17.97 8.89 5.93
CA LEU A 597 17.28 7.96 6.82
C LEU A 597 18.29 7.05 7.53
N SER A 598 18.07 6.85 8.82
CA SER A 598 18.75 5.80 9.56
C SER A 598 18.26 4.41 9.14
N GLU A 599 19.10 3.39 9.32
CA GLU A 599 18.72 2.00 9.06
C GLU A 599 17.48 1.57 9.88
N SER A 600 17.30 2.11 11.08
CA SER A 600 16.10 1.88 11.90
C SER A 600 14.85 2.44 11.24
N GLU A 601 14.90 3.67 10.69
CA GLU A 601 13.74 4.28 10.02
C GLU A 601 13.39 3.54 8.72
N ILE A 602 14.41 3.07 7.98
CA ILE A 602 14.19 2.23 6.81
C ILE A 602 13.54 0.91 7.22
N ALA A 603 14.05 0.26 8.27
CA ALA A 603 13.50 -1.00 8.77
C ALA A 603 12.03 -0.86 9.24
N ASP A 604 11.68 0.22 9.92
CA ASP A 604 10.32 0.49 10.36
C ASP A 604 9.36 0.71 9.18
N ARG A 605 9.82 1.46 8.17
CA ARG A 605 9.06 1.66 6.92
C ARG A 605 8.88 0.37 6.14
N LEU A 606 9.90 -0.50 6.09
CA LEU A 606 9.81 -1.83 5.48
C LEU A 606 8.82 -2.75 6.22
N ARG A 607 8.81 -2.75 7.56
CA ARG A 607 7.84 -3.52 8.36
C ARG A 607 6.41 -3.06 8.10
N ALA A 608 6.20 -1.75 7.96
CA ALA A 608 4.92 -1.14 7.65
C ALA A 608 4.47 -1.34 6.18
N SER A 609 5.33 -1.86 5.30
CA SER A 609 4.97 -2.09 3.89
C SER A 609 3.92 -3.20 3.76
N SER A 610 2.78 -2.85 3.17
CA SER A 610 1.70 -3.80 2.88
C SER A 610 2.14 -4.88 1.89
N ARG A 611 2.96 -4.54 0.90
CA ARG A 611 3.53 -5.49 -0.06
C ARG A 611 4.34 -6.58 0.65
N LEU A 612 5.18 -6.18 1.60
CA LEU A 612 5.98 -7.12 2.37
C LEU A 612 5.13 -7.93 3.35
N ALA A 613 4.08 -7.33 3.90
CA ALA A 613 3.12 -8.05 4.75
C ALA A 613 2.42 -9.19 3.98
N ASP A 614 1.97 -8.94 2.74
CA ASP A 614 1.36 -9.95 1.88
C ASP A 614 2.30 -11.12 1.61
N LYS A 615 3.57 -10.81 1.34
CA LYS A 615 4.60 -11.81 1.06
C LYS A 615 4.96 -12.64 2.31
N ARG A 616 5.00 -12.02 3.50
CA ARG A 616 5.15 -12.75 4.77
C ARG A 616 3.99 -13.72 4.99
N ALA A 617 2.75 -13.29 4.75
CA ALA A 617 1.59 -14.17 4.87
C ALA A 617 1.61 -15.36 3.90
N GLU A 618 2.09 -15.15 2.66
CA GLU A 618 2.33 -16.22 1.69
C GLU A 618 3.36 -17.24 2.21
N ILE A 619 4.48 -16.73 2.74
CA ILE A 619 5.54 -17.55 3.34
C ILE A 619 5.02 -18.33 4.56
N ASP A 620 4.25 -17.71 5.45
CA ASP A 620 3.68 -18.37 6.63
C ASP A 620 2.76 -19.54 6.25
N ASN A 621 1.96 -19.36 5.18
CA ASN A 621 1.09 -20.41 4.68
C ASN A 621 1.89 -21.58 4.09
N LEU A 622 2.91 -21.29 3.28
CA LEU A 622 3.79 -22.30 2.70
C LEU A 622 4.61 -23.02 3.79
N SER A 623 5.06 -22.29 4.81
CA SER A 623 5.75 -22.85 5.98
C SER A 623 4.87 -23.85 6.73
N ARG A 624 3.57 -23.54 6.88
CA ARG A 624 2.60 -24.48 7.47
C ARG A 624 2.50 -25.78 6.66
N LEU A 625 2.49 -25.70 5.32
CA LEU A 625 2.40 -26.88 4.46
C LEU A 625 3.68 -27.73 4.45
N VAL A 626 4.85 -27.09 4.56
CA VAL A 626 6.16 -27.77 4.51
C VAL A 626 6.58 -28.33 5.87
N PHE A 627 6.40 -27.56 6.95
CA PHE A 627 6.91 -27.89 8.28
C PHE A 627 5.80 -28.21 9.30
N GLY A 628 4.53 -28.05 8.93
CA GLY A 628 3.41 -28.16 9.88
C GLY A 628 3.32 -26.98 10.85
N ASN A 629 4.17 -25.96 10.69
CA ASN A 629 4.28 -24.79 11.53
C ASN A 629 4.49 -23.55 10.66
N SER A 630 3.59 -22.56 10.77
CA SER A 630 3.69 -21.30 10.02
C SER A 630 4.90 -20.45 10.43
N GLN A 631 5.40 -20.61 11.66
CA GLN A 631 6.51 -19.83 12.21
C GLN A 631 7.89 -20.46 11.98
N ALA A 632 7.98 -21.61 11.32
CA ALA A 632 9.24 -22.35 11.17
C ALA A 632 10.33 -21.56 10.42
N VAL A 633 9.94 -20.62 9.55
CA VAL A 633 10.86 -19.77 8.77
C VAL A 633 10.92 -18.32 9.26
N SER A 634 10.20 -17.93 10.30
CA SER A 634 10.08 -16.51 10.71
C SER A 634 11.42 -15.87 11.05
N ALA A 635 12.28 -16.57 11.79
CA ALA A 635 13.63 -16.09 12.10
C ALA A 635 14.52 -15.96 10.85
N SER A 636 14.26 -16.74 9.80
CA SER A 636 14.93 -16.56 8.50
C SER A 636 14.38 -15.36 7.77
N VAL A 637 13.05 -15.16 7.75
CA VAL A 637 12.39 -14.01 7.14
C VAL A 637 12.84 -12.69 7.75
N GLU A 638 13.02 -12.61 9.07
CA GLU A 638 13.53 -11.42 9.76
C GLU A 638 14.98 -11.07 9.40
N ARG A 639 15.79 -12.08 9.08
CA ARG A 639 17.18 -11.90 8.64
C ARG A 639 17.29 -11.51 7.17
N ILE A 640 16.18 -11.52 6.41
CA ILE A 640 16.18 -11.11 5.01
C ILE A 640 16.23 -9.58 4.94
N THR A 641 17.39 -9.06 4.58
CA THR A 641 17.66 -7.63 4.36
C THR A 641 17.62 -7.23 2.87
N GLY A 642 17.50 -8.21 1.97
CA GLY A 642 17.48 -8.02 0.52
C GLY A 642 17.53 -9.33 -0.27
N ALA A 643 17.65 -9.24 -1.60
CA ALA A 643 17.53 -10.39 -2.50
C ALA A 643 18.54 -11.51 -2.22
N GLN A 644 19.79 -11.18 -1.89
CA GLN A 644 20.82 -12.18 -1.56
C GLN A 644 20.44 -13.00 -0.32
N SER A 645 20.06 -12.32 0.76
CA SER A 645 19.63 -12.99 2.01
C SER A 645 18.34 -13.79 1.83
N GLY A 646 17.42 -13.34 0.96
CA GLY A 646 16.22 -14.11 0.61
C GLY A 646 16.54 -15.37 -0.19
N ALA A 647 17.47 -15.29 -1.15
CA ALA A 647 17.94 -16.44 -1.90
C ALA A 647 18.63 -17.47 -0.99
N ALA A 648 19.49 -17.00 -0.07
CA ALA A 648 20.15 -17.85 0.92
C ALA A 648 19.14 -18.56 1.84
N ALA A 649 18.12 -17.85 2.31
CA ALA A 649 17.03 -18.45 3.10
C ALA A 649 16.25 -19.50 2.29
N GLY A 650 16.06 -19.28 0.99
CA GLY A 650 15.47 -20.26 0.09
C GLY A 650 16.34 -21.51 -0.08
N ASP A 651 17.66 -21.35 -0.19
CA ASP A 651 18.61 -22.46 -0.26
C ASP A 651 18.65 -23.28 1.03
N ASP A 652 18.47 -22.63 2.19
CA ASP A 652 18.36 -23.32 3.49
C ASP A 652 17.12 -24.24 3.55
N VAL A 653 16.00 -23.82 2.94
CA VAL A 653 14.81 -24.68 2.81
C VAL A 653 15.07 -25.87 1.89
N ARG A 654 15.71 -25.65 0.73
CA ARG A 654 16.05 -26.74 -0.21
C ARG A 654 17.05 -27.73 0.39
N GLY A 655 18.00 -27.22 1.16
CA GLY A 655 19.04 -27.99 1.83
C GLY A 655 18.58 -28.67 3.13
N GLY A 656 17.33 -28.47 3.56
CA GLY A 656 16.80 -29.05 4.80
C GLY A 656 17.39 -28.49 6.09
N ARG A 657 17.95 -27.27 6.07
CA ARG A 657 18.63 -26.63 7.21
C ARG A 657 17.69 -25.88 8.17
N ILE A 658 16.42 -25.74 7.82
CA ILE A 658 15.41 -24.95 8.56
C ILE A 658 14.63 -25.80 9.58
N GLY A 659 14.52 -27.12 9.37
CA GLY A 659 13.76 -28.02 10.25
C GLY A 659 13.30 -29.30 9.53
N GLU A 660 12.73 -30.25 10.27
CA GLU A 660 12.14 -31.46 9.68
C GLU A 660 10.81 -31.14 8.99
N MET A 661 10.66 -31.60 7.75
CA MET A 661 9.39 -31.48 7.02
C MET A 661 8.29 -32.31 7.68
N ALA A 662 7.05 -31.83 7.60
CA ALA A 662 5.89 -32.48 8.21
C ALA A 662 5.68 -33.91 7.69
N GLY A 663 5.26 -34.80 8.58
CA GLY A 663 4.90 -36.18 8.25
C GLY A 663 6.07 -37.17 8.23
N GLU A 664 5.74 -38.47 8.25
CA GLU A 664 6.73 -39.54 8.28
C GLU A 664 7.39 -39.73 6.90
N ALA A 665 8.72 -39.68 6.89
CA ALA A 665 9.53 -40.05 5.73
C ALA A 665 9.37 -41.55 5.39
N ARG A 666 9.72 -41.90 4.15
CA ARG A 666 9.66 -43.27 3.65
C ARG A 666 10.53 -44.18 4.54
N LYS A 667 9.92 -45.23 5.10
CA LYS A 667 10.61 -46.29 5.85
C LYS A 667 10.76 -47.52 4.95
N TRP A 668 11.67 -48.43 5.31
CA TRP A 668 11.97 -49.64 4.54
C TRP A 668 10.74 -50.49 4.17
N LEU A 669 9.67 -50.44 4.98
CA LEU A 669 8.43 -51.20 4.79
C LEU A 669 7.16 -50.34 4.57
N ARG A 670 7.25 -48.99 4.54
CA ARG A 670 6.10 -48.07 4.35
C ARG A 670 6.48 -46.84 3.52
N GLY A 671 5.62 -46.46 2.57
CA GLY A 671 5.76 -45.22 1.80
C GLY A 671 5.69 -43.96 2.68
N SER A 672 6.15 -42.82 2.14
CA SER A 672 6.02 -41.51 2.80
C SER A 672 4.55 -41.18 3.07
N SER A 673 4.27 -40.58 4.23
CA SER A 673 2.90 -40.22 4.58
C SER A 673 2.34 -39.17 3.60
N PRO A 674 1.00 -39.05 3.46
CA PRO A 674 0.40 -38.01 2.63
C PRO A 674 0.88 -36.60 3.01
N ALA A 675 1.00 -36.32 4.31
CA ALA A 675 1.55 -35.06 4.82
C ALA A 675 2.99 -34.82 4.35
N ARG A 676 3.82 -35.88 4.31
CA ARG A 676 5.21 -35.79 3.83
C ARG A 676 5.30 -35.51 2.33
N GLN A 677 4.45 -36.16 1.53
CA GLN A 677 4.38 -35.91 0.09
C GLN A 677 3.92 -34.47 -0.21
N THR A 678 2.94 -33.97 0.55
CA THR A 678 2.52 -32.57 0.46
C THR A 678 3.66 -31.62 0.85
N ALA A 679 4.39 -31.88 1.93
CA ALA A 679 5.51 -31.07 2.35
C ALA A 679 6.63 -31.01 1.29
N GLU A 680 7.01 -32.15 0.72
CA GLU A 680 8.05 -32.25 -0.32
C GLU A 680 7.64 -31.50 -1.60
N ALA A 681 6.36 -31.53 -1.98
CA ALA A 681 5.85 -30.82 -3.15
C ALA A 681 5.85 -29.28 -2.99
N HIS A 682 5.69 -28.77 -1.76
CA HIS A 682 5.61 -27.33 -1.48
C HIS A 682 6.95 -26.71 -1.06
N ALA A 683 7.97 -27.52 -0.72
CA ALA A 683 9.29 -27.02 -0.34
C ALA A 683 9.97 -26.15 -1.42
N PRO A 684 9.92 -26.48 -2.73
CA PRO A 684 10.44 -25.60 -3.77
C PRO A 684 9.69 -24.26 -3.87
N GLN A 685 8.39 -24.26 -3.60
CA GLN A 685 7.55 -23.06 -3.62
C GLN A 685 7.88 -22.14 -2.44
N LEU A 686 8.07 -22.71 -1.24
CA LEU A 686 8.53 -21.97 -0.06
C LEU A 686 9.90 -21.34 -0.28
N ALA A 687 10.84 -22.11 -0.86
CA ALA A 687 12.16 -21.60 -1.19
C ALA A 687 12.11 -20.44 -2.20
N ALA A 688 11.24 -20.55 -3.21
CA ALA A 688 11.01 -19.47 -4.17
C ALA A 688 10.38 -18.24 -3.51
N ALA A 689 9.41 -18.42 -2.61
CA ALA A 689 8.74 -17.34 -1.90
C ALA A 689 9.69 -16.54 -0.99
N LEU A 690 10.65 -17.21 -0.33
CA LEU A 690 11.70 -16.54 0.46
C LEU A 690 12.65 -15.71 -0.40
N ALA A 691 13.06 -16.23 -1.57
CA ALA A 691 13.84 -15.47 -2.54
C ALA A 691 13.07 -14.26 -3.08
N ASP A 692 11.78 -14.45 -3.34
CA ASP A 692 10.85 -13.40 -3.80
C ASP A 692 10.69 -12.28 -2.77
N TYR A 693 10.56 -12.66 -1.49
CA TYR A 693 10.50 -11.71 -0.39
C TYR A 693 11.76 -10.85 -0.30
N GLY A 694 12.96 -11.46 -0.48
CA GLY A 694 14.21 -10.69 -0.52
C GLY A 694 14.23 -9.65 -1.65
N MET A 695 13.75 -9.99 -2.85
CA MET A 695 13.63 -9.04 -3.96
C MET A 695 12.60 -7.94 -3.66
N ALA A 696 11.50 -8.28 -2.98
CA ALA A 696 10.51 -7.31 -2.56
C ALA A 696 11.05 -6.35 -1.50
N VAL A 697 11.94 -6.81 -0.60
CA VAL A 697 12.61 -5.95 0.39
C VAL A 697 13.51 -4.92 -0.30
N ASP A 698 14.33 -5.35 -1.26
CA ASP A 698 15.15 -4.42 -2.07
C ASP A 698 14.29 -3.40 -2.81
N PHE A 699 13.16 -3.86 -3.37
CA PHE A 699 12.19 -2.99 -4.04
C PHE A 699 11.67 -1.90 -3.09
N GLU A 700 11.14 -2.28 -1.93
CA GLU A 700 10.53 -1.33 -1.00
C GLU A 700 11.57 -0.41 -0.39
N ARG A 701 12.78 -0.90 -0.12
CA ARG A 701 13.91 -0.09 0.38
C ARG A 701 14.26 1.00 -0.63
N HIS A 702 14.40 0.62 -1.89
CA HIS A 702 14.65 1.59 -2.96
C HIS A 702 13.51 2.62 -3.08
N GLN A 703 12.25 2.22 -2.93
CA GLN A 703 11.11 3.15 -2.95
C GLN A 703 11.11 4.10 -1.73
N ILE A 704 11.61 3.66 -0.58
CA ILE A 704 11.78 4.49 0.61
C ILE A 704 12.88 5.52 0.37
N ASP A 705 14.02 5.09 -0.16
CA ASP A 705 15.17 5.97 -0.44
C ASP A 705 14.85 7.00 -1.52
N LEU A 706 14.20 6.57 -2.61
CA LEU A 706 13.76 7.48 -3.68
C LEU A 706 12.82 8.55 -3.15
N ARG A 707 11.76 8.15 -2.43
CA ARG A 707 10.82 9.10 -1.84
C ARG A 707 11.54 10.05 -0.88
N HIS A 708 12.43 9.55 -0.03
CA HIS A 708 13.19 10.39 0.89
C HIS A 708 14.10 11.39 0.16
N ARG A 709 14.77 10.98 -0.92
CA ARG A 709 15.56 11.89 -1.76
C ARG A 709 14.70 12.95 -2.43
N GLU A 710 13.52 12.58 -2.90
CA GLU A 710 12.54 13.55 -3.42
C GLU A 710 12.13 14.52 -2.31
N GLU A 711 11.88 14.06 -1.09
CA GLU A 711 11.63 14.93 0.05
C GLU A 711 12.82 15.85 0.34
N GLN A 712 14.05 15.34 0.41
CA GLN A 712 15.26 16.16 0.60
C GLN A 712 15.38 17.23 -0.48
N ALA A 713 15.17 16.88 -1.75
CA ALA A 713 15.20 17.81 -2.87
C ALA A 713 14.11 18.89 -2.73
N ARG A 714 12.89 18.53 -2.31
CA ARG A 714 11.82 19.49 -2.02
C ARG A 714 12.21 20.42 -0.87
N TYR A 715 12.82 19.89 0.19
CA TYR A 715 13.16 20.67 1.38
C TYR A 715 14.31 21.66 1.18
N ARG A 716 15.23 21.37 0.25
CA ARG A 716 16.30 22.29 -0.17
C ARG A 716 15.80 23.51 -0.97
N VAL A 717 14.57 23.48 -1.48
CA VAL A 717 14.01 24.61 -2.24
C VAL A 717 13.52 25.69 -1.28
N GLU A 718 14.15 26.86 -1.35
CA GLU A 718 13.67 28.08 -0.70
C GLU A 718 12.51 28.71 -1.47
N VAL A 719 11.48 29.18 -0.76
CA VAL A 719 10.44 30.04 -1.36
C VAL A 719 10.72 31.50 -0.94
N PRO A 720 11.20 32.34 -1.87
CA PRO A 720 11.52 33.73 -1.57
C PRO A 720 10.24 34.55 -1.39
N ARG A 721 10.34 35.68 -0.68
CA ARG A 721 9.27 36.67 -0.63
C ARG A 721 9.28 37.48 -1.94
N PRO A 722 8.12 37.72 -2.59
CA PRO A 722 8.07 38.55 -3.79
C PRO A 722 8.54 39.99 -3.48
N SER A 723 9.21 40.62 -4.44
CA SER A 723 9.59 42.03 -4.40
C SER A 723 8.38 42.94 -4.19
N LYS A 724 8.60 44.20 -3.79
CA LYS A 724 7.50 45.16 -3.61
C LYS A 724 6.77 45.40 -4.93
N GLU A 725 7.53 45.42 -6.02
CA GLU A 725 7.09 45.61 -7.39
C GLU A 725 6.26 44.41 -7.87
N LEU A 726 6.76 43.19 -7.67
CA LEU A 726 6.02 41.97 -8.00
C LEU A 726 4.76 41.81 -7.12
N SER A 727 4.86 42.14 -5.83
CA SER A 727 3.72 42.14 -4.91
C SER A 727 2.64 43.13 -5.32
N ALA A 728 3.02 44.35 -5.71
CA ALA A 728 2.10 45.35 -6.22
C ALA A 728 1.45 44.89 -7.53
N LEU A 729 2.25 44.32 -8.44
CA LEU A 729 1.78 43.76 -9.71
C LEU A 729 0.77 42.63 -9.49
N MET A 730 1.01 41.72 -8.54
CA MET A 730 0.10 40.62 -8.21
C MET A 730 -1.17 41.07 -7.46
N SER A 731 -1.17 42.27 -6.87
CA SER A 731 -2.29 42.76 -6.04
C SER A 731 -3.30 43.62 -6.80
N GLY A 732 -2.96 44.12 -7.98
CA GLY A 732 -3.86 44.96 -8.79
C GLY A 732 -5.05 44.21 -9.40
N THR A 733 -5.97 44.97 -9.99
CA THR A 733 -7.23 44.47 -10.57
C THR A 733 -7.33 44.65 -12.08
N ASP A 734 -6.34 45.26 -12.72
CA ASP A 734 -6.50 45.86 -14.05
C ASP A 734 -5.90 44.98 -15.17
N GLN A 735 -6.43 45.10 -16.39
CA GLN A 735 -5.95 44.35 -17.57
C GLN A 735 -4.48 44.65 -17.95
N GLU A 736 -3.91 45.75 -17.45
CA GLU A 736 -2.54 46.17 -17.68
C GLU A 736 -1.49 45.30 -16.96
N GLN A 737 -1.87 44.49 -15.96
CA GLN A 737 -0.93 43.66 -15.19
C GLN A 737 -0.21 42.62 -16.04
N VAL A 738 -0.96 41.94 -16.92
CA VAL A 738 -0.40 40.90 -17.80
C VAL A 738 0.48 41.54 -18.87
N SER A 739 0.07 42.70 -19.40
CA SER A 739 0.90 43.50 -20.32
C SER A 739 2.21 43.90 -19.66
N ARG A 740 2.15 44.43 -18.43
CA ARG A 740 3.33 44.87 -17.67
C ARG A 740 4.24 43.71 -17.26
N LEU A 741 3.68 42.55 -16.90
CA LEU A 741 4.46 41.32 -16.67
C LEU A 741 5.14 40.82 -17.96
N ASN A 742 4.50 41.00 -19.12
CA ASN A 742 5.05 40.57 -20.40
C ASN A 742 6.12 41.53 -20.95
N VAL A 743 6.02 42.82 -20.66
CA VAL A 743 6.99 43.86 -21.07
C VAL A 743 8.22 43.86 -20.16
N ASP A 744 8.04 43.64 -18.85
CA ASP A 744 9.13 43.63 -17.88
C ASP A 744 9.74 42.23 -17.71
N SER A 745 10.85 41.99 -18.40
CA SER A 745 11.57 40.71 -18.36
C SER A 745 12.15 40.33 -16.98
N VAL A 746 12.37 41.31 -16.09
CA VAL A 746 12.91 41.08 -14.75
C VAL A 746 11.80 40.57 -13.84
N LEU A 747 10.65 41.25 -13.81
CA LEU A 747 9.48 40.83 -13.04
C LEU A 747 8.92 39.48 -13.53
N ARG A 748 8.96 39.24 -14.83
CA ARG A 748 8.58 37.94 -15.40
C ARG A 748 9.46 36.80 -14.89
N ARG A 749 10.78 36.97 -14.93
CA ARG A 749 11.73 35.96 -14.42
C ARG A 749 11.57 35.75 -12.91
N GLU A 750 11.31 36.82 -12.16
CA GLU A 750 11.03 36.74 -10.73
C GLU A 750 9.75 35.93 -10.45
N PHE A 751 8.68 36.21 -11.18
CA PHE A 751 7.40 35.50 -11.07
C PHE A 751 7.50 34.02 -11.45
N GLU A 752 8.22 33.70 -12.54
CA GLU A 752 8.49 32.34 -12.99
C GLU A 752 9.31 31.57 -11.95
N LYS A 753 10.37 32.19 -11.39
CA LYS A 753 11.18 31.61 -10.31
C LYS A 753 10.36 31.35 -9.05
N LEU A 754 9.53 32.30 -8.62
CA LEU A 754 8.67 32.16 -7.44
C LEU A 754 7.66 31.02 -7.62
N THR A 755 6.96 30.99 -8.76
CA THR A 755 5.98 29.93 -9.08
C THR A 755 6.64 28.56 -9.13
N LEU A 756 7.83 28.47 -9.74
CA LEU A 756 8.61 27.23 -9.82
C LEU A 756 9.07 26.77 -8.43
N ALA A 757 9.56 27.68 -7.60
CA ALA A 757 9.98 27.40 -6.22
C ALA A 757 8.81 26.87 -5.37
N MET A 758 7.64 27.51 -5.44
CA MET A 758 6.43 27.05 -4.75
C MET A 758 5.97 25.68 -5.25
N THR A 759 6.02 25.46 -6.57
CA THR A 759 5.67 24.16 -7.17
C THR A 759 6.62 23.06 -6.72
N LYS A 760 7.93 23.33 -6.66
CA LYS A 760 8.93 22.36 -6.21
C LYS A 760 8.89 22.13 -4.69
N ARG A 761 8.60 23.16 -3.88
CA ARG A 761 8.64 23.09 -2.42
C ARG A 761 7.43 22.38 -1.81
N LEU A 762 6.23 22.72 -2.28
CA LEU A 762 4.98 22.32 -1.64
C LEU A 762 4.56 20.90 -2.04
N SER A 763 4.34 20.04 -1.04
CA SER A 763 3.69 18.74 -1.23
C SER A 763 2.24 18.91 -1.65
N LEU A 764 1.61 17.81 -2.06
CA LEU A 764 0.19 17.80 -2.39
C LEU A 764 -0.69 18.06 -1.16
N ALA A 765 -0.29 17.54 0.01
CA ALA A 765 -0.95 17.86 1.28
C ALA A 765 -0.84 19.37 1.58
N ASP A 766 0.36 19.96 1.41
CA ASP A 766 0.56 21.39 1.62
C ASP A 766 -0.31 22.23 0.67
N ARG A 767 -0.43 21.81 -0.60
CA ARG A 767 -1.30 22.48 -1.59
C ARG A 767 -2.78 22.33 -1.24
N ALA A 768 -3.20 21.17 -0.74
CA ALA A 768 -4.56 20.94 -0.28
C ALA A 768 -4.89 21.79 0.94
N ASP A 769 -3.99 21.87 1.91
CA ASP A 769 -4.13 22.71 3.10
C ASP A 769 -4.13 24.21 2.73
N LEU A 770 -3.28 24.63 1.78
CA LEU A 770 -3.28 25.99 1.20
C LEU A 770 -4.62 26.35 0.55
N LYS A 771 -5.21 25.42 -0.19
CA LYS A 771 -6.49 25.60 -0.88
C LYS A 771 -7.67 25.57 0.09
N GLY A 772 -7.65 24.65 1.04
CA GLY A 772 -8.68 24.49 2.08
C GLY A 772 -8.62 25.56 3.18
N GLY A 773 -7.51 26.31 3.28
CA GLY A 773 -7.32 27.35 4.28
C GLY A 773 -6.87 26.84 5.65
N ASP A 774 -6.42 25.59 5.75
CA ASP A 774 -5.86 25.03 7.00
C ASP A 774 -4.41 25.49 7.19
N LEU A 775 -4.27 26.78 7.55
CA LEU A 775 -2.97 27.41 7.75
C LEU A 775 -2.20 26.83 8.93
N THR A 776 -2.88 26.20 9.90
CA THR A 776 -2.25 25.60 11.08
C THR A 776 -1.52 24.32 10.71
N ARG A 777 -2.16 23.45 9.92
CA ARG A 777 -1.53 22.22 9.40
C ARG A 777 -0.40 22.56 8.43
N LEU A 778 -0.62 23.54 7.55
CA LEU A 778 0.40 24.04 6.63
C LEU A 778 1.64 24.60 7.35
N ALA A 779 1.42 25.45 8.37
CA ALA A 779 2.51 26.02 9.17
C ALA A 779 3.31 24.93 9.88
N SER A 780 2.63 23.89 10.38
CA SER A 780 3.25 22.75 11.05
C SER A 780 4.06 21.90 10.07
N SER A 781 3.51 21.60 8.89
CA SER A 781 4.14 20.80 7.84
C SER A 781 5.44 21.45 7.35
N LEU A 782 5.38 22.75 7.04
CA LEU A 782 6.54 23.51 6.56
C LEU A 782 7.46 23.99 7.70
N ARG A 783 7.05 23.79 8.97
CA ARG A 783 7.58 24.41 10.19
C ARG A 783 7.95 25.89 9.99
N ILE A 784 6.96 26.66 9.57
CA ILE A 784 6.99 28.12 9.40
C ILE A 784 6.02 28.78 10.39
N THR A 785 6.12 30.09 10.58
CA THR A 785 5.17 30.79 11.46
C THR A 785 3.77 30.85 10.83
N PRO A 786 2.69 30.98 11.64
CA PRO A 786 1.34 31.22 11.11
C PRO A 786 1.26 32.45 10.19
N GLU A 787 2.06 33.48 10.46
CA GLU A 787 2.16 34.70 9.64
C GLU A 787 2.81 34.42 8.28
N GLN A 788 3.83 33.57 8.24
CA GLN A 788 4.46 33.09 7.00
C GLN A 788 3.49 32.21 6.19
N ALA A 789 2.75 31.32 6.85
CA ALA A 789 1.72 30.50 6.21
C ALA A 789 0.60 31.36 5.59
N ALA A 790 0.12 32.38 6.31
CA ALA A 790 -0.84 33.35 5.78
C ALA A 790 -0.28 34.15 4.59
N SER A 791 0.99 34.57 4.68
CA SER A 791 1.68 35.28 3.59
C SER A 791 1.85 34.39 2.36
N LEU A 792 2.21 33.12 2.54
CA LEU A 792 2.36 32.12 1.48
C LEU A 792 1.02 31.89 0.76
N LYS A 793 -0.08 31.77 1.51
CA LYS A 793 -1.43 31.67 0.95
C LYS A 793 -1.79 32.90 0.12
N LEU A 794 -1.54 34.09 0.64
CA LEU A 794 -1.83 35.33 -0.07
C LEU A 794 -1.06 35.43 -1.41
N VAL A 795 0.21 35.02 -1.40
CA VAL A 795 1.05 34.98 -2.61
C VAL A 795 0.54 33.94 -3.61
N GLN A 796 0.18 32.74 -3.15
CA GLN A 796 -0.39 31.67 -4.00
C GLN A 796 -1.69 32.11 -4.67
N ASP A 797 -2.62 32.69 -3.91
CA ASP A 797 -3.93 33.11 -4.40
C ASP A 797 -3.79 34.23 -5.45
N ARG A 798 -2.90 35.20 -5.21
CA ARG A 798 -2.62 36.29 -6.15
C ARG A 798 -1.85 35.85 -7.39
N ALA A 799 -0.86 34.98 -7.24
CA ALA A 799 -0.12 34.41 -8.37
C ALA A 799 -1.03 33.55 -9.26
N GLY A 800 -1.93 32.76 -8.66
CA GLY A 800 -2.95 31.99 -9.38
C GLY A 800 -3.91 32.88 -10.17
N ALA A 801 -4.41 33.97 -9.56
CA ALA A 801 -5.27 34.92 -10.25
C ALA A 801 -4.57 35.60 -11.45
N LEU A 802 -3.29 35.94 -11.31
CA LEU A 802 -2.49 36.52 -12.39
C LEU A 802 -2.26 35.52 -13.54
N GLN A 803 -2.01 34.24 -13.22
CA GLN A 803 -1.89 33.16 -14.22
C GLN A 803 -3.20 32.91 -14.97
N GLU A 804 -4.33 32.85 -14.26
CA GLU A 804 -5.64 32.69 -14.89
C GLU A 804 -5.97 33.84 -15.85
N ARG A 805 -5.66 35.09 -15.46
CA ARG A 805 -5.86 36.25 -16.34
C ARG A 805 -4.96 36.20 -17.57
N SER A 806 -3.70 35.82 -17.40
CA SER A 806 -2.78 35.61 -18.53
C SER A 806 -3.33 34.58 -19.51
N LEU A 807 -3.84 33.44 -19.01
CA LEU A 807 -4.43 32.39 -19.84
C LEU A 807 -5.71 32.84 -20.57
N ARG A 808 -6.54 33.68 -19.94
CA ARG A 808 -7.77 34.24 -20.56
C ARG A 808 -7.45 35.25 -21.66
N GLN A 809 -6.44 36.11 -21.49
CA GLN A 809 -6.02 37.03 -22.53
C GLN A 809 -5.46 36.30 -23.76
N THR A 810 -4.66 35.25 -23.56
CA THR A 810 -4.18 34.41 -24.68
C THR A 810 -5.34 33.77 -25.45
N ARG A 811 -6.42 33.35 -24.78
CA ARG A 811 -7.63 32.82 -25.43
C ARG A 811 -8.43 33.88 -26.20
N HIS A 812 -8.51 35.12 -25.71
CA HIS A 812 -9.22 36.21 -26.40
C HIS A 812 -8.49 36.74 -27.63
N VAL A 813 -7.15 36.72 -27.65
CA VAL A 813 -6.36 37.11 -28.83
C VAL A 813 -6.56 36.11 -29.98
N VAL A 814 -6.76 34.83 -29.68
CA VAL A 814 -7.02 33.77 -30.69
C VAL A 814 -8.46 33.81 -31.22
N SER A 815 -9.41 34.43 -30.53
CA SER A 815 -10.84 34.43 -30.91
C SER A 815 -11.34 35.71 -31.60
N THR A 816 -10.46 36.65 -31.96
CA THR A 816 -10.87 37.91 -32.62
C THR A 816 -10.79 37.75 -34.15
N PRO A 817 -11.91 37.78 -34.90
CA PRO A 817 -11.88 37.68 -36.35
C PRO A 817 -11.31 38.98 -36.95
N GLN A 818 -10.34 38.85 -37.84
CA GLN A 818 -9.93 39.91 -38.76
C GLN A 818 -11.13 40.36 -39.59
N LEU A 819 -11.77 41.47 -39.20
CA LEU A 819 -12.75 42.18 -40.02
C LEU A 819 -12.27 43.62 -40.14
N GLY A 820 -11.80 43.98 -41.34
CA GLY A 820 -11.44 45.37 -41.63
C GLY A 820 -10.55 45.64 -42.85
N ILE A 821 -10.68 44.92 -43.97
CA ILE A 821 -10.23 45.44 -45.27
C ILE A 821 -11.33 45.21 -46.31
N ARG A 822 -12.08 46.27 -46.63
CA ARG A 822 -12.75 46.50 -47.92
C ARG A 822 -13.07 47.99 -48.08
N ARG A 823 -12.11 48.77 -48.58
CA ARG A 823 -12.07 49.45 -49.88
C ARG A 823 -10.96 50.47 -49.90
#